data_AF-A0A1V6TDW2-F1
#
_entry.id   AF-A0A1V6TDW2-F1
#
_cell.length_a   1.000
_cell.length_b   1.000
_cell.length_c   1.000
_cell.angle_alpha   90.00
_cell.angle_beta   90.00
_cell.angle_gamma   90.00
#
_symmetry.space_group_name_H-M   'P 1'
#
loop_
_entity.id
_entity.type
_entity.pdbx_description
1 polymer ?
#
loop_
_entity_poly.entity_id
_entity_poly.type
_entity_poly.pdbx_seq_one_letter_code
_entity_poly.pdbx_strand_id
1 'polypeptide(L)'
;MESLVYENSPLADYLQGEGENEESWPVDETQTEDEQDVASSNFAPRGASRFQDRVRNKLPKPLDLKNTRQGVAVEKLYTACSSALNARIGRGDNERFLEQFGYVIVASQLLNEHSAPSYTSASDVASASQPAELPSLSTTFGLHGAIVTAATSFSIAWLLHWGRSKTGSGINTRRVAVLLILVPLLGVVFYAFAKRQWLKYLRHQAVEAAGTFVGNAQGFDSAASTPLPPISRLEDQVQTRRCLRLRRAVSECFWSMLERYVNSQNTLRPLTDDANLAKYYDIYDIALDDLEAIEASLSHRNMDDQYSLRSLRDLFGKLYTMRKSVLCCLLALSADGGGSDITRWSSAVEEMRELAAVTGSSMTKMANILNEEDRDAIPPSPLPSVSPSKENMRAQFRRLNSLSQGVRSLHAKMHIICEEMNGTMDQPDLNDFETTLLAQYETIGNDLRGLLQEWETNKLAIINNQDRLSATDRSRPSSTMLPVSPTPSLGGTTAVEGSPTDALKALNGDLRPDLTQSLDDEEIFEAVVLPSSRNKRASLTRDERLARVREERVRQAAAREKVDANTNMLKELEMVIKQRPRTNQSKRVTMLEARLEQASLLKRVVDAVKDLVQDCNFDCNDSGIALQAMDNSHVALVSMLLRAEGFSPYRCDRNIALGINLTSLTKVLRAAQNEDILTLKAEDSPDAVNLMFESAETDRLSEYDIKLMDIDQEHLAIPETDYAASVEMPSAEFQRICRDLNALSESVVIEASKEGVKFSCQGDIGNGSVTVRQHTNVDKPDQNVTINLSEPVALTFSLKYLVNFCKASNLSSSVTLHLSQEVPLLVEYGLGSGHLRFYLAPKIGDEE
;
A
#
# COMPACT_ATOMS: atom_id res chain seq x y z
N MET A 1 3.65 -3.02 -49.28
CA MET A 1 4.65 -2.21 -50.01
C MET A 1 5.99 -2.85 -49.73
N GLU A 2 6.64 -3.38 -50.76
CA GLU A 2 7.90 -4.12 -50.61
C GLU A 2 9.07 -3.12 -50.60
N SER A 3 10.02 -3.33 -49.69
CA SER A 3 11.15 -2.43 -49.49
C SER A 3 12.29 -2.76 -50.47
N LEU A 4 12.38 -1.97 -51.55
CA LEU A 4 13.50 -2.01 -52.49
C LEU A 4 14.81 -1.61 -51.77
N VAL A 5 15.63 -2.60 -51.43
CA VAL A 5 17.03 -2.41 -51.03
C VAL A 5 17.86 -2.32 -52.29
N TYR A 6 18.58 -1.21 -52.47
CA TYR A 6 19.45 -1.02 -53.64
C TYR A 6 20.76 -1.82 -53.46
N GLU A 7 21.21 -2.49 -54.52
CA GLU A 7 22.37 -3.41 -54.54
C GLU A 7 23.71 -2.78 -54.14
N ASN A 8 23.80 -1.46 -54.02
CA ASN A 8 24.99 -0.73 -53.57
C ASN A 8 24.89 -0.25 -52.10
N SER A 9 24.04 -0.91 -51.30
CA SER A 9 23.87 -0.63 -49.87
C SER A 9 24.81 -1.51 -49.03
N PRO A 10 25.61 -0.96 -48.08
CA PRO A 10 26.48 -1.74 -47.19
C PRO A 10 25.78 -2.75 -46.27
N LEU A 11 24.44 -2.83 -46.30
CA LEU A 11 23.65 -3.78 -45.53
C LEU A 11 23.47 -5.14 -46.23
N ALA A 12 23.74 -5.23 -47.54
CA ALA A 12 23.50 -6.45 -48.32
C ALA A 12 24.49 -7.57 -47.98
N ASP A 13 25.78 -7.25 -47.90
CA ASP A 13 26.87 -8.21 -47.63
C ASP A 13 26.76 -8.87 -46.24
N TYR A 14 26.03 -8.26 -45.29
CA TYR A 14 25.87 -8.77 -43.92
C TYR A 14 24.77 -9.85 -43.80
N LEU A 15 24.05 -10.15 -44.89
CA LEU A 15 22.92 -11.09 -44.90
C LEU A 15 23.17 -12.36 -45.75
N GLN A 16 24.42 -12.61 -46.18
CA GLN A 16 24.83 -13.88 -46.78
C GLN A 16 25.81 -14.62 -45.85
N GLY A 17 25.35 -15.75 -45.30
CA GLY A 17 26.10 -16.55 -44.33
C GLY A 17 25.35 -17.81 -43.93
N GLU A 18 25.15 -18.72 -44.88
CA GLU A 18 24.73 -20.10 -44.59
C GLU A 18 25.92 -20.88 -43.98
N GLY A 19 25.64 -21.84 -43.10
CA GLY A 19 26.66 -22.62 -42.39
C GLY A 19 26.59 -24.12 -42.69
N GLU A 20 27.71 -24.82 -42.49
CA GLU A 20 27.82 -26.29 -42.58
C GLU A 20 28.66 -26.85 -41.43
N ASN A 21 28.46 -28.14 -41.12
CA ASN A 21 29.13 -28.88 -40.05
C ASN A 21 30.49 -29.45 -40.55
N GLU A 22 31.42 -29.80 -39.64
CA GLU A 22 31.52 -31.17 -39.06
C GLU A 22 32.71 -31.29 -38.08
N GLU A 23 32.95 -32.50 -37.56
CA GLU A 23 33.80 -32.75 -36.38
C GLU A 23 35.23 -33.21 -36.72
N SER A 24 36.24 -32.68 -35.99
CA SER A 24 37.36 -33.50 -35.48
C SER A 24 38.22 -32.75 -34.46
N TRP A 25 38.37 -33.31 -33.25
CA TRP A 25 39.44 -32.93 -32.30
C TRP A 25 40.42 -34.10 -32.14
N PRO A 26 41.72 -33.82 -32.19
CA PRO A 26 42.62 -34.41 -31.20
C PRO A 26 43.50 -33.35 -30.50
N VAL A 27 43.93 -33.69 -29.29
CA VAL A 27 44.78 -32.86 -28.41
C VAL A 27 46.25 -33.21 -28.62
N ASP A 28 47.14 -32.20 -28.64
CA ASP A 28 48.41 -32.26 -27.90
C ASP A 28 48.94 -30.84 -27.55
N GLU A 29 49.93 -30.77 -26.66
CA GLU A 29 50.33 -29.56 -25.93
C GLU A 29 51.55 -28.79 -26.49
N THR A 30 51.81 -27.64 -25.86
CA THR A 30 53.07 -26.86 -25.80
C THR A 30 53.45 -25.87 -26.94
N GLN A 31 53.55 -24.60 -26.53
CA GLN A 31 54.68 -23.63 -26.68
C GLN A 31 55.55 -23.69 -27.97
N THR A 32 55.90 -22.57 -28.64
CA THR A 32 56.25 -21.23 -28.12
C THR A 32 56.24 -20.16 -29.24
N GLU A 33 56.09 -18.88 -28.85
CA GLU A 33 56.62 -17.64 -29.50
C GLU A 33 56.28 -17.23 -30.97
N ASP A 34 55.99 -15.93 -31.09
CA ASP A 34 56.27 -14.96 -32.18
C ASP A 34 55.56 -14.89 -33.56
N GLU A 35 54.82 -13.77 -33.69
CA GLU A 35 54.85 -12.74 -34.77
C GLU A 35 54.00 -12.79 -36.07
N GLN A 36 53.60 -11.56 -36.48
CA GLN A 36 53.15 -11.07 -37.81
C GLN A 36 51.77 -11.55 -38.33
N ASP A 37 50.75 -10.67 -38.39
CA ASP A 37 50.34 -9.81 -39.54
C ASP A 37 49.64 -10.59 -40.70
N VAL A 38 48.54 -10.17 -41.35
CA VAL A 38 48.08 -8.81 -41.71
C VAL A 38 46.54 -8.63 -41.56
N ALA A 39 46.19 -7.69 -40.68
CA ALA A 39 45.18 -6.61 -40.76
C ALA A 39 44.11 -6.53 -41.89
N SER A 40 42.85 -6.30 -41.47
CA SER A 40 41.81 -5.58 -42.23
C SER A 40 41.59 -4.16 -41.69
N SER A 41 41.17 -3.22 -42.56
CA SER A 41 41.30 -1.77 -42.30
C SER A 41 40.17 -1.16 -41.44
N ASN A 42 40.50 -0.67 -40.25
CA ASN A 42 39.58 0.08 -39.39
C ASN A 42 39.71 1.61 -39.58
N PHE A 43 38.58 2.30 -39.76
CA PHE A 43 38.51 3.71 -40.18
C PHE A 43 38.66 4.72 -39.00
N ALA A 44 39.68 4.54 -38.15
CA ALA A 44 39.96 5.44 -37.03
C ALA A 44 41.47 5.56 -36.74
N PRO A 45 42.01 6.78 -36.50
CA PRO A 45 43.44 6.99 -36.26
C PRO A 45 43.84 6.56 -34.83
N ARG A 46 43.96 5.26 -34.59
CA ARG A 46 44.50 4.70 -33.34
C ARG A 46 46.03 4.87 -33.28
N GLY A 47 46.47 6.05 -32.86
CA GLY A 47 47.87 6.34 -32.58
C GLY A 47 48.03 7.34 -31.43
N ALA A 48 48.82 6.99 -30.41
CA ALA A 48 49.11 7.89 -29.30
C ALA A 48 49.75 9.21 -29.81
N SER A 49 49.34 10.35 -29.23
CA SER A 49 49.62 11.66 -29.80
C SER A 49 51.09 12.09 -29.66
N ARG A 50 51.91 11.78 -30.68
CA ARG A 50 53.31 12.25 -30.86
C ARG A 50 53.50 13.79 -30.92
N PHE A 51 52.48 14.55 -30.56
CA PHE A 51 52.52 16.00 -30.39
C PHE A 51 53.42 16.40 -29.20
N GLN A 52 53.32 15.68 -28.07
CA GLN A 52 54.12 16.01 -26.88
C GLN A 52 55.64 15.88 -27.14
N ASP A 53 56.09 14.81 -27.79
CA ASP A 53 57.53 14.62 -28.09
C ASP A 53 58.09 15.65 -29.08
N ARG A 54 57.29 16.06 -30.08
CA ARG A 54 57.68 17.13 -31.02
C ARG A 54 57.79 18.51 -30.37
N VAL A 55 57.03 18.78 -29.31
CA VAL A 55 57.17 20.00 -28.50
C VAL A 55 58.36 19.88 -27.55
N ARG A 56 58.50 18.74 -26.86
CA ARG A 56 59.54 18.48 -25.84
C ARG A 56 60.96 18.59 -26.43
N ASN A 57 61.15 18.14 -27.66
CA ASN A 57 62.45 18.19 -28.37
C ASN A 57 62.76 19.55 -29.04
N LYS A 58 61.93 20.59 -28.85
CA LYS A 58 62.17 21.96 -29.37
C LYS A 58 62.24 23.05 -28.30
N LEU A 59 62.08 22.70 -27.02
CA LEU A 59 62.31 23.64 -25.93
C LEU A 59 63.82 23.92 -25.79
N PRO A 60 64.26 25.18 -25.63
CA PRO A 60 65.66 25.49 -25.34
C PRO A 60 66.05 24.85 -24.00
N LYS A 61 67.33 24.44 -23.87
CA LYS A 61 67.85 23.89 -22.61
C LYS A 61 67.55 24.89 -21.47
N PRO A 62 66.93 24.44 -20.36
CA PRO A 62 66.64 25.32 -19.24
C PRO A 62 67.93 25.94 -18.72
N LEU A 63 67.88 27.23 -18.38
CA LEU A 63 69.01 27.95 -17.80
C LEU A 63 69.41 27.29 -16.47
N ASP A 64 70.63 26.75 -16.42
CA ASP A 64 71.25 26.18 -15.22
C ASP A 64 71.66 27.31 -14.26
N LEU A 65 70.64 27.96 -13.68
CA LEU A 65 70.78 28.80 -12.50
C LEU A 65 71.35 27.93 -11.39
N LYS A 66 72.61 28.22 -11.00
CA LYS A 66 73.38 27.51 -9.98
C LYS A 66 72.67 27.53 -8.61
N ASN A 67 71.66 26.68 -8.45
CA ASN A 67 70.93 26.54 -7.22
C ASN A 67 71.80 25.81 -6.20
N THR A 68 72.08 26.52 -5.10
CA THR A 68 72.88 26.02 -3.97
C THR A 68 72.36 24.65 -3.51
N ARG A 69 73.26 23.71 -3.20
CA ARG A 69 72.95 22.31 -2.80
C ARG A 69 71.88 22.15 -1.71
N GLN A 70 71.59 23.20 -0.95
CA GLN A 70 70.52 23.24 0.05
C GLN A 70 69.10 23.22 -0.58
N GLY A 71 68.90 23.80 -1.76
CA GLY A 71 67.59 23.90 -2.42
C GLY A 71 66.95 22.54 -2.69
N VAL A 72 67.70 21.63 -3.34
CA VAL A 72 67.24 20.26 -3.67
C VAL A 72 66.90 19.43 -2.43
N ALA A 73 67.55 19.71 -1.29
CA ALA A 73 67.22 19.05 -0.02
C ALA A 73 65.92 19.59 0.57
N VAL A 74 65.70 20.91 0.52
CA VAL A 74 64.44 21.55 0.96
C VAL A 74 63.28 21.15 0.06
N GLU A 75 63.48 21.07 -1.26
CA GLU A 75 62.48 20.61 -2.23
C GLU A 75 62.10 19.15 -1.98
N LYS A 76 63.08 18.25 -1.77
CA LYS A 76 62.81 16.85 -1.42
C LYS A 76 62.10 16.69 -0.07
N LEU A 77 62.45 17.52 0.93
CA LEU A 77 61.73 17.57 2.20
C LEU A 77 60.31 18.11 2.01
N TYR A 78 60.10 19.13 1.17
CA TYR A 78 58.78 19.66 0.84
C TYR A 78 57.91 18.62 0.14
N THR A 79 58.44 17.86 -0.84
CA THR A 79 57.71 16.76 -1.48
C THR A 79 57.45 15.59 -0.54
N ALA A 80 58.38 15.26 0.36
CA ALA A 80 58.19 14.18 1.33
C ALA A 80 57.17 14.56 2.41
N CYS A 81 57.19 15.82 2.88
CA CYS A 81 56.18 16.35 3.78
C CYS A 81 54.82 16.46 3.08
N SER A 82 54.75 16.93 1.83
CA SER A 82 53.47 17.00 1.11
C SER A 82 52.90 15.61 0.79
N SER A 83 53.72 14.61 0.46
CA SER A 83 53.27 13.23 0.32
C SER A 83 52.81 12.62 1.66
N ALA A 84 53.45 12.97 2.78
CA ALA A 84 53.02 12.56 4.12
C ALA A 84 51.72 13.25 4.59
N LEU A 85 51.50 14.53 4.25
CA LEU A 85 50.27 15.28 4.50
C LEU A 85 49.10 14.80 3.60
N ASN A 86 49.45 14.28 2.42
CA ASN A 86 48.55 13.62 1.48
C ASN A 86 48.53 12.08 1.65
N ALA A 87 48.98 11.56 2.79
CA ALA A 87 48.93 10.12 3.09
C ALA A 87 47.47 9.67 3.32
N ARG A 88 46.77 9.40 2.22
CA ARG A 88 45.38 8.95 2.16
C ARG A 88 45.12 7.73 3.06
N ILE A 89 43.86 7.48 3.39
CA ILE A 89 43.42 6.17 3.86
C ILE A 89 43.59 5.15 2.71
N GLY A 90 43.80 3.87 3.04
CA GLY A 90 43.99 2.82 2.05
C GLY A 90 42.74 2.64 1.17
N ARG A 91 42.93 2.30 -0.11
CA ARG A 91 41.82 2.20 -1.07
C ARG A 91 40.73 1.21 -0.61
N GLY A 92 41.14 0.01 -0.15
CA GLY A 92 40.21 -0.97 0.43
C GLY A 92 39.54 -0.55 1.75
N ASP A 93 40.14 0.36 2.53
CA ASP A 93 39.49 0.97 3.72
C ASP A 93 38.45 2.04 3.32
N ASN A 94 38.46 2.52 2.06
CA ASN A 94 37.42 3.37 1.49
C ASN A 94 36.30 2.54 0.86
N GLU A 95 36.66 1.54 0.05
CA GLU A 95 35.72 0.64 -0.63
C GLU A 95 34.85 -0.10 0.40
N ARG A 96 35.44 -0.71 1.43
CA ARG A 96 34.71 -1.34 2.55
C ARG A 96 33.80 -0.39 3.33
N PHE A 97 34.17 0.88 3.43
CA PHE A 97 33.33 1.87 4.10
C PHE A 97 32.11 2.23 3.25
N LEU A 98 32.28 2.39 1.94
CA LEU A 98 31.17 2.64 1.01
C LEU A 98 30.27 1.41 0.88
N GLU A 99 30.84 0.20 0.87
CA GLU A 99 30.10 -1.07 0.94
C GLU A 99 29.25 -1.14 2.22
N GLN A 100 29.84 -0.90 3.40
CA GLN A 100 29.12 -0.95 4.68
C GLN A 100 28.03 0.14 4.78
N PHE A 101 28.34 1.36 4.35
CA PHE A 101 27.39 2.48 4.37
C PHE A 101 26.25 2.28 3.36
N GLY A 102 26.58 1.83 2.14
CA GLY A 102 25.61 1.49 1.11
C GLY A 102 24.72 0.32 1.51
N TYR A 103 25.27 -0.71 2.17
CA TYR A 103 24.48 -1.83 2.70
C TYR A 103 23.42 -1.36 3.72
N VAL A 104 23.77 -0.46 4.65
CA VAL A 104 22.80 0.10 5.62
C VAL A 104 21.64 0.82 4.91
N ILE A 105 21.90 1.50 3.80
CA ILE A 105 20.87 2.17 3.00
C ILE A 105 20.05 1.16 2.17
N VAL A 106 20.68 0.23 1.46
CA VAL A 106 19.99 -0.71 0.55
C VAL A 106 19.20 -1.77 1.33
N ALA A 107 19.77 -2.34 2.39
CA ALA A 107 19.09 -3.32 3.25
C ALA A 107 17.91 -2.73 4.03
N SER A 108 17.76 -1.40 4.08
CA SER A 108 16.62 -0.74 4.71
C SER A 108 15.29 -0.91 3.96
N GLN A 109 15.34 -1.34 2.69
CA GLN A 109 14.22 -1.37 1.73
C GLN A 109 13.55 -0.02 1.44
N LEU A 110 13.98 1.10 2.06
CA LEU A 110 13.38 2.44 1.89
C LEU A 110 13.47 3.02 0.45
N LEU A 111 14.24 2.37 -0.43
CA LEU A 111 14.40 2.69 -1.85
C LEU A 111 13.50 1.85 -2.78
N ASN A 112 13.02 0.70 -2.32
CA ASN A 112 12.16 -0.19 -3.10
C ASN A 112 10.71 0.29 -3.05
N GLU A 113 9.97 0.13 -4.14
CA GLU A 113 8.53 0.40 -4.14
C GLU A 113 7.78 -0.63 -3.27
N HIS A 114 6.91 -0.11 -2.41
CA HIS A 114 5.82 -0.84 -1.76
C HIS A 114 6.16 -2.12 -0.97
N SER A 115 7.19 -2.10 -0.13
CA SER A 115 7.18 -2.97 1.06
C SER A 115 6.13 -2.45 2.06
N ALA A 116 4.99 -3.14 2.18
CA ALA A 116 4.17 -3.06 3.40
C ALA A 116 5.05 -3.44 4.61
N PRO A 117 4.82 -2.89 5.82
CA PRO A 117 5.72 -3.12 6.95
C PRO A 117 5.74 -4.60 7.35
N SER A 118 6.80 -5.31 6.96
CA SER A 118 7.17 -6.60 7.52
C SER A 118 7.27 -6.46 9.04
N TYR A 119 6.78 -7.45 9.79
CA TYR A 119 6.85 -7.49 11.25
C TYR A 119 8.27 -7.80 11.79
N THR A 120 9.31 -7.34 11.10
CA THR A 120 10.65 -7.17 11.66
C THR A 120 10.62 -5.95 12.57
N SER A 121 10.64 -6.16 13.88
CA SER A 121 10.67 -5.06 14.83
C SER A 121 12.01 -4.30 14.70
N ALA A 122 12.03 -3.00 15.00
CA ALA A 122 13.27 -2.19 14.85
C ALA A 122 14.43 -2.70 15.72
N SER A 123 14.12 -3.49 16.75
CA SER A 123 15.08 -4.28 17.55
C SER A 123 15.82 -5.36 16.76
N ASP A 124 15.21 -5.94 15.73
CA ASP A 124 15.73 -7.11 15.02
C ASP A 124 16.82 -6.69 14.03
N VAL A 125 16.62 -5.60 13.28
CA VAL A 125 17.68 -5.00 12.44
C VAL A 125 18.83 -4.50 13.32
N ALA A 126 18.54 -3.88 14.46
CA ALA A 126 19.53 -3.37 15.40
C ALA A 126 20.30 -4.46 16.18
N SER A 127 19.81 -5.71 16.20
CA SER A 127 20.47 -6.84 16.88
C SER A 127 21.10 -7.85 15.90
N ALA A 128 20.54 -7.99 14.69
CA ALA A 128 21.20 -8.63 13.55
C ALA A 128 22.46 -7.85 13.14
N SER A 129 22.46 -6.51 13.29
CA SER A 129 23.68 -5.72 13.31
C SER A 129 24.44 -5.88 14.64
N GLN A 130 24.91 -7.09 14.96
CA GLN A 130 25.97 -7.22 15.96
C GLN A 130 27.20 -6.44 15.47
N PRO A 131 27.67 -5.39 16.19
CA PRO A 131 28.95 -4.81 15.89
C PRO A 131 30.01 -5.83 16.32
N ALA A 132 30.63 -6.53 15.36
CA ALA A 132 31.79 -7.38 15.62
C ALA A 132 32.80 -6.59 16.47
N GLU A 133 33.14 -7.10 17.66
CA GLU A 133 33.61 -6.27 18.78
C GLU A 133 34.86 -5.42 18.45
N LEU A 134 34.61 -4.17 18.05
CA LEU A 134 35.62 -3.13 17.92
C LEU A 134 35.55 -2.24 19.16
N PRO A 135 36.69 -2.00 19.85
CA PRO A 135 36.69 -1.49 21.21
C PRO A 135 36.06 -0.10 21.31
N SER A 136 35.21 0.08 22.33
CA SER A 136 34.35 1.24 22.48
C SER A 136 35.11 2.57 22.47
N LEU A 137 34.69 3.47 21.57
CA LEU A 137 35.33 4.77 21.33
C LEU A 137 34.94 5.85 22.36
N SER A 138 34.80 5.46 23.63
CA SER A 138 34.88 6.33 24.82
C SER A 138 36.28 6.93 25.04
N THR A 139 37.09 6.94 23.98
CA THR A 139 38.54 6.94 23.97
C THR A 139 39.09 7.88 22.88
N THR A 140 38.49 9.06 22.76
CA THR A 140 39.16 10.24 22.15
C THR A 140 40.51 10.56 22.82
N PHE A 141 40.73 10.06 24.04
CA PHE A 141 42.04 9.92 24.69
C PHE A 141 42.35 8.45 25.08
N GLY A 142 42.16 7.50 24.17
CA GLY A 142 42.51 6.09 24.39
C GLY A 142 43.99 5.89 24.69
N LEU A 143 44.35 4.77 25.34
CA LEU A 143 45.71 4.52 25.85
C LEU A 143 46.80 4.81 24.81
N HIS A 144 46.62 4.38 23.56
CA HIS A 144 47.57 4.65 22.48
C HIS A 144 47.63 6.14 22.06
N GLY A 145 46.50 6.87 22.07
CA GLY A 145 46.47 8.31 21.81
C GLY A 145 47.11 9.12 22.95
N ALA A 146 46.88 8.71 24.20
CA ALA A 146 47.55 9.27 25.38
C ALA A 146 49.06 8.98 25.35
N ILE A 147 49.48 7.75 25.02
CA ILE A 147 50.89 7.39 24.84
C ILE A 147 51.52 8.18 23.70
N VAL A 148 50.87 8.34 22.55
CA VAL A 148 51.41 9.11 21.42
C VAL A 148 51.55 10.59 21.77
N THR A 149 50.54 11.21 22.38
CA THR A 149 50.60 12.63 22.79
C THR A 149 51.59 12.88 23.93
N ALA A 150 51.70 11.96 24.91
CA ALA A 150 52.74 12.01 25.93
C ALA A 150 54.14 11.80 25.33
N ALA A 151 54.31 10.85 24.40
CA ALA A 151 55.59 10.59 23.75
C ALA A 151 56.02 11.75 22.83
N THR A 152 55.10 12.39 22.07
CA THR A 152 55.45 13.56 21.24
C THR A 152 55.76 14.78 22.10
N SER A 153 54.97 15.07 23.13
CA SER A 153 55.24 16.20 24.04
C SER A 153 56.53 16.01 24.85
N PHE A 154 56.79 14.80 25.38
CA PHE A 154 58.05 14.44 26.02
C PHE A 154 59.22 14.51 25.02
N SER A 155 59.06 14.04 23.78
CA SER A 155 60.09 14.15 22.73
C SER A 155 60.41 15.60 22.40
N ILE A 156 59.41 16.47 22.25
CA ILE A 156 59.60 17.91 22.01
C ILE A 156 60.29 18.58 23.21
N ALA A 157 59.87 18.28 24.44
CA ALA A 157 60.52 18.79 25.65
C ALA A 157 61.98 18.32 25.79
N TRP A 158 62.24 17.03 25.51
CA TRP A 158 63.57 16.43 25.50
C TRP A 158 64.47 17.05 24.43
N LEU A 159 63.94 17.27 23.23
CA LEU A 159 64.62 17.93 22.12
C LEU A 159 64.98 19.39 22.46
N LEU A 160 64.04 20.15 23.02
CA LEU A 160 64.29 21.52 23.50
C LEU A 160 65.33 21.57 24.65
N HIS A 161 65.31 20.59 25.54
CA HIS A 161 66.32 20.44 26.61
C HIS A 161 67.70 20.04 26.04
N TRP A 162 67.77 19.15 25.06
CA TRP A 162 69.01 18.72 24.38
C TRP A 162 69.65 19.84 23.53
N GLY A 163 68.84 20.79 23.05
CA GLY A 163 69.29 22.02 22.41
C GLY A 163 70.00 23.00 23.35
N ARG A 164 69.74 22.94 24.66
CA ARG A 164 70.42 23.75 25.67
C ARG A 164 71.79 23.14 26.01
N SER A 165 72.82 23.98 26.06
CA SER A 165 74.16 23.62 26.55
C SER A 165 74.13 23.42 28.07
N LYS A 166 74.77 22.34 28.57
CA LYS A 166 75.00 22.16 30.02
C LYS A 166 76.15 23.02 30.56
N THR A 167 76.91 23.68 29.68
CA THR A 167 78.04 24.55 30.01
C THR A 167 78.10 25.73 29.03
N GLY A 168 78.12 26.96 29.57
CA GLY A 168 78.25 28.20 28.79
C GLY A 168 76.99 28.68 28.07
N SER A 169 76.80 30.00 28.02
CA SER A 169 75.67 30.69 27.37
C SER A 169 75.84 30.75 25.84
N GLY A 170 76.05 29.60 25.20
CA GLY A 170 76.32 29.45 23.77
C GLY A 170 75.36 28.45 23.13
N ILE A 171 74.42 28.95 22.33
CA ILE A 171 73.51 28.11 21.55
C ILE A 171 74.33 27.33 20.51
N ASN A 172 74.37 25.99 20.63
CA ASN A 172 75.13 25.16 19.71
C ASN A 172 74.41 25.06 18.36
N THR A 173 74.86 25.84 17.38
CA THR A 173 74.20 26.03 16.08
C THR A 173 73.88 24.73 15.35
N ARG A 174 74.75 23.71 15.44
CA ARG A 174 74.51 22.39 14.85
C ARG A 174 73.32 21.66 15.49
N ARG A 175 73.08 21.81 16.80
CA ARG A 175 71.92 21.21 17.48
C ARG A 175 70.64 21.95 17.14
N VAL A 176 70.66 23.29 17.10
CA VAL A 176 69.48 24.08 16.71
C VAL A 176 69.09 23.84 15.24
N ALA A 177 70.06 23.66 14.33
CA ALA A 177 69.78 23.27 12.96
C ALA A 177 69.04 21.91 12.87
N VAL A 178 69.39 20.93 13.71
CA VAL A 178 68.66 19.65 13.80
C VAL A 178 67.25 19.86 14.37
N LEU A 179 67.11 20.67 15.42
CA LEU A 179 65.81 20.93 16.06
C LEU A 179 64.82 21.64 15.12
N LEU A 180 65.30 22.58 14.31
CA LEU A 180 64.51 23.29 13.29
C LEU A 180 64.02 22.37 12.15
N ILE A 181 64.54 21.14 12.03
CA ILE A 181 64.07 20.13 11.07
C ILE A 181 63.18 19.09 11.77
N LEU A 182 63.60 18.62 12.95
CA LEU A 182 62.93 17.51 13.65
C LEU A 182 61.58 17.91 14.27
N VAL A 183 61.46 19.14 14.80
CA VAL A 183 60.19 19.61 15.40
C VAL A 183 59.08 19.82 14.34
N PRO A 184 59.32 20.48 13.19
CA PRO A 184 58.32 20.53 12.12
C PRO A 184 57.95 19.16 11.56
N LEU A 185 58.91 18.23 11.44
CA LEU A 185 58.65 16.87 10.96
C LEU A 185 57.73 16.10 11.93
N LEU A 186 57.95 16.20 13.24
CA LEU A 186 57.03 15.65 14.25
C LEU A 186 55.64 16.30 14.17
N GLY A 187 55.56 17.62 13.94
CA GLY A 187 54.29 18.33 13.74
C GLY A 187 53.52 17.85 12.51
N VAL A 188 54.20 17.62 11.37
CA VAL A 188 53.61 17.05 10.15
C VAL A 188 53.10 15.63 10.38
N VAL A 189 53.87 14.78 11.06
CA VAL A 189 53.44 13.40 11.39
C VAL A 189 52.24 13.40 12.34
N PHE A 190 52.23 14.28 13.35
CA PHE A 190 51.09 14.41 14.26
C PHE A 190 49.83 14.91 13.54
N TYR A 191 49.94 15.92 12.68
CA TYR A 191 48.81 16.41 11.87
C TYR A 191 48.27 15.32 10.93
N ALA A 192 49.15 14.56 10.25
CA ALA A 192 48.74 13.46 9.39
C ALA A 192 48.05 12.33 10.18
N PHE A 193 48.52 12.02 11.39
CA PHE A 193 47.86 11.08 12.30
C PHE A 193 46.48 11.59 12.75
N ALA A 194 46.39 12.84 13.23
CA ALA A 194 45.14 13.45 13.69
C ALA A 194 44.09 13.50 12.56
N LYS A 195 44.49 13.92 11.35
CA LYS A 195 43.63 13.92 10.14
C LYS A 195 43.12 12.52 9.79
N ARG A 196 43.97 11.48 9.90
CA ARG A 196 43.58 10.08 9.68
C ARG A 196 42.61 9.56 10.74
N GLN A 197 42.81 9.90 12.02
CA GLN A 197 41.86 9.52 13.08
C GLN A 197 40.53 10.27 12.94
N TRP A 198 40.55 11.55 12.58
CA TRP A 198 39.33 12.33 12.31
C TRP A 198 38.50 11.74 11.16
N LEU A 199 39.15 11.34 10.06
CA LEU A 199 38.47 10.65 8.96
C LEU A 199 37.87 9.29 9.38
N LYS A 200 38.53 8.52 10.25
CA LYS A 200 37.97 7.27 10.79
C LYS A 200 36.78 7.51 11.72
N TYR A 201 36.88 8.50 12.60
CA TYR A 201 35.77 8.95 13.46
C TYR A 201 34.56 9.39 12.63
N LEU A 202 34.77 10.25 11.63
CA LEU A 202 33.72 10.77 10.75
C LEU A 202 33.02 9.66 9.94
N ARG A 203 33.74 8.61 9.52
CA ARG A 203 33.15 7.44 8.84
C ARG A 203 32.27 6.61 9.78
N HIS A 204 32.71 6.38 11.02
CA HIS A 204 31.90 5.70 12.02
C HIS A 204 30.62 6.50 12.35
N GLN A 205 30.77 7.81 12.53
CA GLN A 205 29.69 8.78 12.73
C GLN A 205 28.70 8.84 11.55
N ALA A 206 29.15 8.58 10.32
CA ALA A 206 28.29 8.48 9.13
C ALA A 206 27.43 7.20 9.12
N VAL A 207 28.01 6.04 9.47
CA VAL A 207 27.25 4.78 9.59
C VAL A 207 26.25 4.86 10.75
N GLU A 208 26.66 5.42 11.90
CA GLU A 208 25.78 5.70 13.05
C GLU A 208 24.61 6.63 12.69
N ALA A 209 24.88 7.73 12.00
CA ALA A 209 23.86 8.66 11.54
C ALA A 209 22.90 8.02 10.51
N ALA A 210 23.42 7.24 9.55
CA ALA A 210 22.61 6.51 8.58
C ALA A 210 21.69 5.48 9.24
N GLY A 211 22.20 4.66 10.16
CA GLY A 211 21.38 3.68 10.89
C GLY A 211 20.28 4.34 11.72
N THR A 212 20.60 5.45 12.40
CA THR A 212 19.62 6.24 13.18
C THR A 212 18.55 6.87 12.28
N PHE A 213 18.94 7.38 11.12
CA PHE A 213 18.05 7.95 10.11
C PHE A 213 17.11 6.89 9.51
N VAL A 214 17.66 5.75 9.08
CA VAL A 214 16.94 4.60 8.54
C VAL A 214 15.92 4.07 9.54
N GLY A 215 16.32 3.80 10.79
CA GLY A 215 15.42 3.28 11.82
C GLY A 215 14.26 4.23 12.13
N ASN A 216 14.52 5.55 12.19
CA ASN A 216 13.47 6.55 12.36
C ASN A 216 12.53 6.62 11.14
N ALA A 217 13.04 6.42 9.91
CA ALA A 217 12.21 6.42 8.70
C ALA A 217 11.33 5.16 8.58
N GLN A 218 11.87 3.97 8.87
CA GLN A 218 11.08 2.72 8.93
C GLN A 218 10.02 2.78 10.03
N GLY A 219 10.38 3.30 11.22
CA GLY A 219 9.44 3.51 12.32
C GLY A 219 8.36 4.54 12.00
N PHE A 220 8.69 5.57 11.22
CA PHE A 220 7.73 6.57 10.74
C PHE A 220 6.73 5.97 9.75
N ASP A 221 7.19 5.22 8.76
CA ASP A 221 6.32 4.54 7.79
C ASP A 221 5.41 3.52 8.48
N SER A 222 5.97 2.74 9.42
CA SER A 222 5.20 1.83 10.27
C SER A 222 4.08 2.59 11.02
N ALA A 223 4.40 3.71 11.67
CA ALA A 223 3.42 4.54 12.39
C ALA A 223 2.40 5.25 11.48
N ALA A 224 2.76 5.56 10.23
CA ALA A 224 1.84 6.12 9.24
C ALA A 224 0.89 5.06 8.64
N SER A 225 1.35 3.81 8.56
CA SER A 225 0.62 2.66 7.99
C SER A 225 -0.26 1.91 9.00
N THR A 226 -0.13 2.14 10.31
CA THR A 226 -0.94 1.42 11.32
C THR A 226 -2.44 1.53 10.99
N PRO A 227 -3.16 0.40 10.88
CA PRO A 227 -4.57 0.43 10.51
C PRO A 227 -5.37 1.11 11.62
N LEU A 228 -5.98 2.26 11.29
CA LEU A 228 -6.98 2.89 12.15
C LEU A 228 -8.07 1.84 12.45
N PRO A 229 -8.47 1.67 13.73
CA PRO A 229 -9.47 0.67 14.09
C PRO A 229 -10.76 0.90 13.29
N PRO A 230 -11.44 -0.17 12.86
CA PRO A 230 -12.34 -0.12 11.73
C PRO A 230 -13.47 0.90 11.90
N ILE A 231 -13.86 1.50 10.77
CA ILE A 231 -14.90 2.54 10.62
C ILE A 231 -16.29 2.08 11.13
N SER A 232 -16.45 0.81 11.51
CA SER A 232 -17.61 0.30 12.25
C SER A 232 -17.74 0.82 13.69
N ARG A 233 -16.73 1.47 14.29
CA ARG A 233 -16.81 2.07 15.66
C ARG A 233 -17.12 3.58 15.69
N LEU A 234 -17.54 4.17 14.57
CA LEU A 234 -17.65 5.62 14.34
C LEU A 234 -18.90 6.29 14.95
N GLU A 235 -19.46 5.76 16.03
CA GLU A 235 -20.61 6.38 16.72
C GLU A 235 -20.20 7.51 17.68
N ASP A 236 -18.92 7.55 18.08
CA ASP A 236 -18.45 8.50 19.08
C ASP A 236 -17.97 9.84 18.47
N GLN A 237 -18.51 10.95 18.97
CA GLN A 237 -18.09 12.30 18.58
C GLN A 237 -16.65 12.60 18.98
N VAL A 238 -16.11 11.90 19.99
CA VAL A 238 -14.70 11.98 20.41
C VAL A 238 -13.78 11.46 19.31
N GLN A 239 -14.06 10.28 18.73
CA GLN A 239 -13.25 9.70 17.66
C GLN A 239 -13.21 10.58 16.40
N THR A 240 -14.34 11.22 16.04
CA THR A 240 -14.38 12.16 14.90
C THR A 240 -13.45 13.37 15.14
N ARG A 241 -13.39 13.89 16.37
CA ARG A 241 -12.44 14.97 16.73
C ARG A 241 -11.00 14.47 16.73
N ARG A 242 -10.74 13.26 17.25
CA ARG A 242 -9.41 12.63 17.28
C ARG A 242 -8.86 12.39 15.87
N CYS A 243 -9.68 11.88 14.96
CA CYS A 243 -9.33 11.72 13.53
C CYS A 243 -8.96 13.07 12.89
N LEU A 244 -9.70 14.15 13.19
CA LEU A 244 -9.42 15.48 12.63
C LEU A 244 -8.21 16.18 13.30
N ARG A 245 -7.91 15.91 14.57
CA ARG A 245 -6.62 16.27 15.22
C ARG A 245 -5.47 15.54 14.53
N LEU A 246 -5.59 14.23 14.35
CA LEU A 246 -4.57 13.38 13.72
C LEU A 246 -4.27 13.83 12.29
N ARG A 247 -5.29 14.01 11.42
CA ARG A 247 -5.07 14.49 10.03
C ARG A 247 -4.39 15.86 9.95
N ARG A 248 -4.62 16.76 10.91
CA ARG A 248 -3.89 18.03 11.00
C ARG A 248 -2.42 17.81 11.37
N ALA A 249 -2.16 17.05 12.44
CA ALA A 249 -0.81 16.75 12.90
C ALA A 249 0.01 15.99 11.83
N VAL A 250 -0.57 15.00 11.16
CA VAL A 250 0.04 14.26 10.04
C VAL A 250 0.35 15.20 8.88
N SER A 251 -0.58 16.07 8.48
CA SER A 251 -0.33 17.07 7.42
C SER A 251 0.81 18.03 7.77
N GLU A 252 0.85 18.51 9.02
CA GLU A 252 1.89 19.41 9.52
C GLU A 252 3.27 18.72 9.56
N CYS A 253 3.31 17.45 10.01
CA CYS A 253 4.52 16.63 9.99
C CYS A 253 5.01 16.36 8.57
N PHE A 254 4.13 15.94 7.65
CA PHE A 254 4.49 15.68 6.25
C PHE A 254 5.08 16.93 5.56
N TRP A 255 4.48 18.11 5.72
CA TRP A 255 5.05 19.35 5.18
C TRP A 255 6.40 19.72 5.83
N SER A 256 6.50 19.64 7.16
CA SER A 256 7.75 19.95 7.88
C SER A 256 8.88 18.96 7.56
N MET A 257 8.56 17.72 7.22
CA MET A 257 9.52 16.75 6.71
C MET A 257 9.88 17.07 5.26
N LEU A 258 8.91 17.26 4.36
CA LEU A 258 9.13 17.50 2.94
C LEU A 258 10.03 18.73 2.69
N GLU A 259 9.77 19.84 3.39
CA GLU A 259 10.62 21.04 3.36
C GLU A 259 12.07 20.73 3.76
N ARG A 260 12.28 19.90 4.78
CA ARG A 260 13.63 19.48 5.21
C ARG A 260 14.30 18.51 4.22
N TYR A 261 13.55 17.58 3.63
CA TYR A 261 14.07 16.66 2.60
C TYR A 261 14.54 17.42 1.36
N VAL A 262 13.76 18.40 0.87
CA VAL A 262 14.16 19.25 -0.28
C VAL A 262 15.39 20.10 0.05
N ASN A 263 15.44 20.74 1.24
CA ASN A 263 16.64 21.46 1.67
C ASN A 263 17.87 20.53 1.71
N SER A 264 17.70 19.32 2.26
CA SER A 264 18.78 18.33 2.38
C SER A 264 19.28 17.84 1.02
N GLN A 265 18.36 17.57 0.08
CA GLN A 265 18.66 17.25 -1.30
C GLN A 265 19.50 18.36 -1.96
N ASN A 266 19.11 19.62 -1.76
CA ASN A 266 19.83 20.78 -2.30
C ASN A 266 21.22 21.00 -1.65
N THR A 267 21.43 20.62 -0.38
CA THR A 267 22.77 20.56 0.24
C THR A 267 23.61 19.41 -0.33
N LEU A 268 23.02 18.22 -0.51
CA LEU A 268 23.74 16.99 -0.79
C LEU A 268 24.10 16.82 -2.28
N ARG A 269 23.18 17.13 -3.20
CA ARG A 269 23.35 17.00 -4.66
C ARG A 269 24.71 17.55 -5.16
N PRO A 270 25.12 18.81 -4.86
CA PRO A 270 26.41 19.36 -5.32
C PRO A 270 27.66 18.76 -4.65
N LEU A 271 27.53 17.79 -3.73
CA LEU A 271 28.64 17.07 -3.08
C LEU A 271 28.88 15.67 -3.67
N THR A 272 27.94 15.19 -4.49
CA THR A 272 27.95 13.87 -5.15
C THR A 272 28.75 13.88 -6.45
N ASP A 273 28.87 12.72 -7.09
CA ASP A 273 29.33 12.58 -8.48
C ASP A 273 28.10 12.40 -9.39
N ASP A 274 27.84 13.39 -10.26
CA ASP A 274 26.66 13.43 -11.15
C ASP A 274 26.49 12.14 -11.97
N ALA A 275 27.58 11.49 -12.38
CA ALA A 275 27.54 10.27 -13.16
C ALA A 275 27.09 9.05 -12.35
N ASN A 276 27.41 9.02 -11.05
CA ASN A 276 26.91 7.99 -10.13
C ASN A 276 25.49 8.30 -9.65
N LEU A 277 25.15 9.58 -9.44
CA LEU A 277 23.80 9.99 -9.05
C LEU A 277 22.78 9.67 -10.14
N ALA A 278 23.09 9.97 -11.41
CA ALA A 278 22.24 9.59 -12.55
C ALA A 278 21.98 8.08 -12.57
N LYS A 279 23.03 7.26 -12.43
CA LYS A 279 22.90 5.80 -12.36
C LYS A 279 22.01 5.34 -11.20
N TYR A 280 22.03 5.99 -10.04
CA TYR A 280 21.14 5.65 -8.93
C TYR A 280 19.69 6.11 -9.17
N TYR A 281 19.47 7.21 -9.86
CA TYR A 281 18.12 7.61 -10.29
C TYR A 281 17.55 6.65 -11.34
N ASP A 282 18.38 6.18 -12.29
CA ASP A 282 18.01 5.15 -13.28
C ASP A 282 17.71 3.78 -12.65
N ILE A 283 18.33 3.45 -11.50
CA ILE A 283 18.15 2.17 -10.78
C ILE A 283 16.89 2.16 -9.89
N TYR A 284 16.41 3.33 -9.46
CA TYR A 284 15.29 3.46 -8.52
C TYR A 284 14.10 4.25 -9.08
N ASP A 285 14.05 4.39 -10.41
CA ASP A 285 13.01 5.04 -11.22
C ASP A 285 12.64 6.45 -10.75
N ILE A 286 13.66 7.30 -10.54
CA ILE A 286 13.49 8.67 -10.03
C ILE A 286 13.58 9.68 -11.18
N ALA A 287 12.43 10.09 -11.72
CA ALA A 287 12.37 11.17 -12.71
C ALA A 287 12.79 12.53 -12.12
N LEU A 288 13.67 13.24 -12.83
CA LEU A 288 14.09 14.60 -12.46
C LEU A 288 12.93 15.61 -12.49
N ASP A 289 12.05 15.49 -13.50
CA ASP A 289 10.89 16.35 -13.69
C ASP A 289 9.92 16.30 -12.48
N ASP A 290 9.75 15.13 -11.87
CA ASP A 290 8.91 14.96 -10.67
C ASP A 290 9.53 15.65 -9.45
N LEU A 291 10.87 15.64 -9.32
CA LEU A 291 11.56 16.32 -8.23
C LEU A 291 11.38 17.85 -8.33
N GLU A 292 11.49 18.41 -9.55
CA GLU A 292 11.23 19.84 -9.80
C GLU A 292 9.75 20.19 -9.59
N ALA A 293 8.82 19.31 -9.98
CA ALA A 293 7.38 19.49 -9.71
C ALA A 293 7.04 19.44 -8.20
N ILE A 294 7.73 18.61 -7.42
CA ILE A 294 7.59 18.55 -5.96
C ILE A 294 8.14 19.83 -5.31
N GLU A 295 9.33 20.30 -5.70
CA GLU A 295 9.89 21.55 -5.18
C GLU A 295 8.99 22.76 -5.51
N ALA A 296 8.46 22.84 -6.73
CA ALA A 296 7.48 23.85 -7.11
C ALA A 296 6.20 23.80 -6.25
N SER A 297 5.77 22.61 -5.82
CA SER A 297 4.55 22.42 -5.02
C SER A 297 4.63 23.02 -3.61
N LEU A 298 5.84 23.18 -3.04
CA LEU A 298 6.05 23.86 -1.75
C LEU A 298 5.62 25.34 -1.80
N SER A 299 5.76 26.00 -2.96
CA SER A 299 5.39 27.42 -3.13
C SER A 299 3.88 27.66 -3.25
N HIS A 300 3.09 26.62 -3.56
CA HIS A 300 1.65 26.70 -3.80
C HIS A 300 0.85 25.77 -2.88
N ARG A 301 1.08 25.92 -1.57
CA ARG A 301 0.35 25.21 -0.51
C ARG A 301 -1.13 25.63 -0.43
N ASN A 302 -1.98 24.95 -1.20
CA ASN A 302 -3.44 25.15 -1.21
C ASN A 302 -4.07 24.83 0.16
N MET A 303 -4.92 25.74 0.65
CA MET A 303 -5.51 25.67 2.00
C MET A 303 -6.81 24.85 2.08
N ASP A 304 -7.66 24.91 1.06
CA ASP A 304 -9.08 24.53 1.19
C ASP A 304 -9.34 23.00 1.29
N ASP A 305 -8.38 22.15 0.92
CA ASP A 305 -8.48 20.68 1.05
C ASP A 305 -7.27 20.04 1.76
N GLN A 306 -6.42 20.82 2.45
CA GLN A 306 -5.14 20.30 3.00
C GLN A 306 -5.28 19.04 3.89
N TYR A 307 -6.44 18.82 4.53
CA TYR A 307 -6.67 17.74 5.50
C TYR A 307 -7.53 16.57 4.97
N SER A 308 -7.72 16.46 3.64
CA SER A 308 -8.42 15.31 3.04
C SER A 308 -7.52 14.06 3.00
N LEU A 309 -8.11 12.88 2.84
CA LEU A 309 -7.32 11.66 2.66
C LEU A 309 -6.61 11.63 1.29
N ARG A 310 -7.14 12.35 0.29
CA ARG A 310 -6.53 12.46 -1.04
C ARG A 310 -5.28 13.34 -0.98
N SER A 311 -5.35 14.51 -0.34
CA SER A 311 -4.20 15.41 -0.18
C SER A 311 -3.11 14.79 0.70
N LEU A 312 -3.48 14.06 1.75
CA LEU A 312 -2.51 13.36 2.60
C LEU A 312 -1.81 12.22 1.87
N ARG A 313 -2.50 11.46 1.01
CA ARG A 313 -1.87 10.40 0.19
C ARG A 313 -0.93 10.97 -0.86
N ASP A 314 -1.34 12.04 -1.55
CA ASP A 314 -0.50 12.80 -2.48
C ASP A 314 0.78 13.32 -1.79
N LEU A 315 0.63 13.97 -0.64
CA LEU A 315 1.76 14.53 0.10
C LEU A 315 2.71 13.45 0.66
N PHE A 316 2.18 12.28 1.04
CA PHE A 316 3.01 11.12 1.43
C PHE A 316 3.82 10.57 0.26
N GLY A 317 3.22 10.44 -0.93
CA GLY A 317 3.94 10.04 -2.14
C GLY A 317 5.11 10.99 -2.47
N LYS A 318 4.87 12.31 -2.41
CA LYS A 318 5.90 13.33 -2.64
C LYS A 318 7.04 13.28 -1.62
N LEU A 319 6.71 13.05 -0.34
CA LEU A 319 7.68 12.85 0.74
C LEU A 319 8.52 11.58 0.51
N TYR A 320 7.88 10.49 0.04
CA TYR A 320 8.53 9.22 -0.28
C TYR A 320 9.50 9.36 -1.47
N THR A 321 9.10 9.99 -2.57
CA THR A 321 9.97 10.27 -3.73
C THR A 321 11.17 11.14 -3.34
N MET A 322 10.97 12.20 -2.55
CA MET A 322 12.06 13.04 -2.05
C MET A 322 13.00 12.30 -1.10
N ARG A 323 12.48 11.37 -0.27
CA ARG A 323 13.30 10.49 0.55
C ARG A 323 14.15 9.54 -0.30
N LYS A 324 13.59 8.93 -1.35
CA LYS A 324 14.38 8.11 -2.31
C LYS A 324 15.52 8.93 -2.92
N SER A 325 15.23 10.16 -3.38
CA SER A 325 16.25 11.03 -3.99
C SER A 325 17.38 11.38 -3.01
N VAL A 326 17.07 11.72 -1.76
CA VAL A 326 18.10 11.96 -0.72
C VAL A 326 18.92 10.71 -0.42
N LEU A 327 18.31 9.53 -0.36
CA LEU A 327 19.04 8.27 -0.19
C LEU A 327 19.97 7.97 -1.38
N CYS A 328 19.54 8.25 -2.62
CA CYS A 328 20.38 8.15 -3.82
C CYS A 328 21.54 9.16 -3.79
N CYS A 329 21.31 10.39 -3.33
CA CYS A 329 22.39 11.36 -3.09
C CYS A 329 23.42 10.84 -2.09
N LEU A 330 22.98 10.21 -0.99
CA LEU A 330 23.89 9.61 0.01
C LEU A 330 24.69 8.43 -0.57
N LEU A 331 24.08 7.58 -1.41
CA LEU A 331 24.76 6.50 -2.12
C LEU A 331 25.79 7.01 -3.15
N ALA A 332 25.54 8.16 -3.78
CA ALA A 332 26.42 8.79 -4.77
C ALA A 332 27.62 9.58 -4.17
N LEU A 333 27.84 9.53 -2.84
CA LEU A 333 28.96 10.21 -2.18
C LEU A 333 30.28 9.44 -2.30
N SER A 334 31.28 10.03 -2.95
CA SER A 334 32.62 9.44 -3.07
C SER A 334 33.49 9.60 -1.81
N ALA A 335 34.38 8.63 -1.56
CA ALA A 335 35.33 8.62 -0.46
C ALA A 335 36.77 8.44 -0.99
N ASP A 336 37.44 9.55 -1.30
CA ASP A 336 38.76 9.59 -1.95
C ASP A 336 39.93 9.33 -0.98
N GLY A 337 39.65 9.29 0.33
CA GLY A 337 40.64 9.33 1.41
C GLY A 337 41.35 10.68 1.52
N GLY A 338 40.75 11.74 0.98
CA GLY A 338 41.32 13.06 0.78
C GLY A 338 41.10 14.05 1.93
N GLY A 339 41.30 15.33 1.64
CA GLY A 339 40.85 16.43 2.51
C GLY A 339 39.38 16.81 2.25
N SER A 340 38.94 16.66 1.01
CA SER A 340 37.56 16.85 0.53
C SER A 340 36.56 15.91 1.20
N ASP A 341 36.96 14.67 1.49
CA ASP A 341 36.18 13.71 2.28
C ASP A 341 35.68 14.33 3.59
N ILE A 342 36.50 15.15 4.27
CA ILE A 342 36.17 15.69 5.59
C ILE A 342 34.95 16.61 5.48
N THR A 343 34.94 17.53 4.51
CA THR A 343 33.81 18.45 4.30
C THR A 343 32.59 17.75 3.70
N ARG A 344 32.80 16.86 2.72
CA ARG A 344 31.71 16.08 2.09
C ARG A 344 30.95 15.25 3.14
N TRP A 345 31.69 14.46 3.92
CA TRP A 345 31.07 13.57 4.91
C TRP A 345 30.66 14.29 6.20
N SER A 346 31.22 15.46 6.55
CA SER A 346 30.66 16.26 7.64
C SER A 346 29.29 16.85 7.28
N SER A 347 29.12 17.33 6.05
CA SER A 347 27.80 17.80 5.59
C SER A 347 26.79 16.66 5.51
N ALA A 348 27.19 15.49 4.97
CA ALA A 348 26.31 14.32 4.92
C ALA A 348 25.89 13.82 6.32
N VAL A 349 26.82 13.77 7.27
CA VAL A 349 26.55 13.40 8.67
C VAL A 349 25.54 14.34 9.34
N GLU A 350 25.69 15.64 9.15
CA GLU A 350 24.80 16.61 9.79
C GLU A 350 23.41 16.61 9.14
N GLU A 351 23.34 16.56 7.81
CA GLU A 351 22.07 16.41 7.07
C GLU A 351 21.30 15.13 7.47
N MET A 352 21.97 13.97 7.57
CA MET A 352 21.35 12.73 8.05
C MET A 352 20.83 12.86 9.49
N ARG A 353 21.55 13.56 10.37
CA ARG A 353 21.13 13.79 11.76
C ARG A 353 19.93 14.71 11.87
N GLU A 354 19.89 15.80 11.10
CA GLU A 354 18.76 16.72 11.09
C GLU A 354 17.52 16.07 10.47
N LEU A 355 17.67 15.27 9.41
CA LEU A 355 16.59 14.44 8.87
C LEU A 355 16.09 13.39 9.89
N ALA A 356 17.00 12.71 10.60
CA ALA A 356 16.66 11.76 11.65
C ALA A 356 15.89 12.44 12.80
N ALA A 357 16.28 13.67 13.18
CA ALA A 357 15.64 14.44 14.24
C ALA A 357 14.22 14.90 13.85
N VAL A 358 14.03 15.43 12.62
CA VAL A 358 12.70 15.86 12.13
C VAL A 358 11.78 14.64 11.94
N THR A 359 12.30 13.53 11.41
CA THR A 359 11.56 12.28 11.25
C THR A 359 11.17 11.67 12.60
N GLY A 360 12.10 11.57 13.55
CA GLY A 360 11.84 11.08 14.91
C GLY A 360 10.89 11.96 15.72
N SER A 361 10.98 13.29 15.58
CA SER A 361 10.01 14.23 16.16
C SER A 361 8.61 14.04 15.58
N SER A 362 8.51 13.76 14.28
CA SER A 362 7.24 13.49 13.60
C SER A 362 6.64 12.14 14.00
N MET A 363 7.45 11.08 14.03
CA MET A 363 7.06 9.75 14.52
C MET A 363 6.54 9.81 15.96
N THR A 364 7.27 10.47 16.87
CA THR A 364 6.84 10.60 18.28
C THR A 364 5.58 11.48 18.44
N LYS A 365 5.40 12.54 17.65
CA LYS A 365 4.13 13.30 17.60
C LYS A 365 2.95 12.42 17.19
N MET A 366 3.09 11.61 16.13
CA MET A 366 2.03 10.70 15.69
C MET A 366 1.73 9.62 16.74
N ALA A 367 2.77 8.95 17.25
CA ALA A 367 2.64 7.93 18.29
C ALA A 367 1.95 8.46 19.56
N ASN A 368 2.28 9.68 19.99
CA ASN A 368 1.63 10.31 21.16
C ASN A 368 0.12 10.58 20.93
N ILE A 369 -0.31 10.88 19.70
CA ILE A 369 -1.75 11.08 19.38
C ILE A 369 -2.48 9.73 19.23
N LEU A 370 -1.78 8.67 18.83
CA LEU A 370 -2.31 7.30 18.79
C LEU A 370 -2.36 6.65 20.18
N ASN A 371 -1.45 7.00 21.08
CA ASN A 371 -1.38 6.51 22.46
C ASN A 371 -2.06 7.42 23.50
N GLU A 372 -2.72 8.50 23.07
CA GLU A 372 -3.55 9.36 23.90
C GLU A 372 -4.79 8.56 24.40
N GLU A 373 -4.74 8.01 25.62
CA GLU A 373 -5.93 7.46 26.28
C GLU A 373 -6.95 8.57 26.55
N ASP A 374 -8.25 8.25 26.46
CA ASP A 374 -9.35 9.21 26.69
C ASP A 374 -9.53 9.55 28.18
N ARG A 375 -8.56 10.27 28.76
CA ARG A 375 -8.64 10.92 30.07
C ARG A 375 -8.66 12.44 29.93
N ASP A 376 -9.59 13.05 30.68
CA ASP A 376 -9.72 14.49 30.88
C ASP A 376 -9.85 15.34 29.61
N ALA A 377 -10.81 14.96 28.76
CA ALA A 377 -11.35 15.81 27.69
C ALA A 377 -12.13 17.03 28.25
N ILE A 378 -11.40 17.98 28.85
CA ILE A 378 -11.92 19.28 29.29
C ILE A 378 -12.63 19.95 28.09
N PRO A 379 -13.91 20.33 28.21
CA PRO A 379 -14.63 20.94 27.09
C PRO A 379 -13.96 22.28 26.73
N PRO A 380 -13.55 22.50 25.46
CA PRO A 380 -12.89 23.74 25.07
C PRO A 380 -13.86 24.92 25.22
N SER A 381 -13.33 26.04 25.71
CA SER A 381 -14.08 27.29 25.81
C SER A 381 -14.61 27.72 24.42
N PRO A 382 -15.84 28.27 24.35
CA PRO A 382 -16.49 28.51 23.07
C PRO A 382 -15.80 29.63 22.29
N LEU A 383 -15.19 29.27 21.16
CA LEU A 383 -14.82 30.22 20.10
C LEU A 383 -16.10 30.83 19.48
N PRO A 384 -16.01 32.02 18.85
CA PRO A 384 -17.18 32.77 18.40
C PRO A 384 -18.12 31.97 17.50
N SER A 385 -19.41 31.99 17.82
CA SER A 385 -20.42 31.12 17.21
C SER A 385 -20.67 31.44 15.73
N VAL A 386 -20.88 30.38 14.95
CA VAL A 386 -21.51 30.48 13.64
C VAL A 386 -22.99 30.81 13.85
N SER A 387 -23.61 31.54 12.92
CA SER A 387 -24.99 32.04 13.10
C SER A 387 -25.98 30.93 13.55
N PRO A 388 -26.82 31.19 14.57
CA PRO A 388 -27.59 30.14 15.25
C PRO A 388 -28.59 29.41 14.34
N SER A 389 -29.03 30.02 13.25
CA SER A 389 -29.82 29.35 12.21
C SER A 389 -29.07 28.20 11.52
N LYS A 390 -27.77 28.35 11.28
CA LYS A 390 -26.92 27.33 10.64
C LYS A 390 -26.56 26.20 11.62
N GLU A 391 -26.55 26.47 12.92
CA GLU A 391 -26.40 25.45 13.96
C GLU A 391 -27.70 24.66 14.17
N ASN A 392 -28.86 25.34 14.17
CA ASN A 392 -30.17 24.68 14.22
C ASN A 392 -30.39 23.73 13.03
N MET A 393 -30.07 24.12 11.80
CA MET A 393 -30.17 23.22 10.65
C MET A 393 -29.21 22.02 10.75
N ARG A 394 -28.01 22.20 11.30
CA ARG A 394 -27.07 21.09 11.57
C ARG A 394 -27.60 20.14 12.63
N ALA A 395 -28.29 20.64 13.67
CA ALA A 395 -28.95 19.81 14.67
C ALA A 395 -30.12 19.01 14.09
N GLN A 396 -30.93 19.61 13.20
CA GLN A 396 -32.00 18.92 12.47
C GLN A 396 -31.44 17.83 11.54
N PHE A 397 -30.35 18.11 10.81
CA PHE A 397 -29.71 17.13 9.93
C PHE A 397 -29.15 15.92 10.69
N ARG A 398 -28.53 16.13 11.86
CA ARG A 398 -28.07 15.02 12.73
C ARG A 398 -29.22 14.12 13.19
N ARG A 399 -30.35 14.72 13.59
CA ARG A 399 -31.56 13.99 14.00
C ARG A 399 -32.16 13.16 12.86
N LEU A 400 -32.18 13.71 11.64
CA LEU A 400 -32.63 12.98 10.45
C LEU A 400 -31.72 11.80 10.10
N ASN A 401 -30.40 11.96 10.29
CA ASN A 401 -29.44 10.87 10.10
C ASN A 401 -29.60 9.75 11.15
N SER A 402 -29.87 10.10 12.42
CA SER A 402 -30.19 9.12 13.48
C SER A 402 -31.33 8.19 13.06
N LEU A 403 -32.45 8.78 12.63
CA LEU A 403 -33.61 8.04 12.12
C LEU A 403 -33.26 7.19 10.89
N SER A 404 -32.43 7.71 9.97
CA SER A 404 -31.96 6.96 8.79
C SER A 404 -31.05 5.77 9.15
N GLN A 405 -30.23 5.88 10.20
CA GLN A 405 -29.40 4.78 10.71
C GLN A 405 -30.28 3.74 11.41
N GLY A 406 -31.25 4.16 12.22
CA GLY A 406 -32.20 3.27 12.89
C GLY A 406 -33.05 2.45 11.90
N VAL A 407 -33.52 3.05 10.81
CA VAL A 407 -34.23 2.33 9.73
C VAL A 407 -33.33 1.28 9.05
N ARG A 408 -32.03 1.55 8.88
CA ARG A 408 -31.08 0.56 8.34
C ARG A 408 -30.80 -0.59 9.32
N SER A 409 -30.73 -0.28 10.62
CA SER A 409 -30.59 -1.29 11.68
C SER A 409 -31.79 -2.25 11.70
N LEU A 410 -33.01 -1.69 11.64
CA LEU A 410 -34.25 -2.48 11.54
C LEU A 410 -34.27 -3.37 10.28
N HIS A 411 -33.87 -2.83 9.12
CA HIS A 411 -33.78 -3.59 7.87
C HIS A 411 -32.76 -4.75 7.97
N ALA A 412 -31.62 -4.54 8.64
CA ALA A 412 -30.64 -5.59 8.87
C ALA A 412 -31.18 -6.70 9.80
N LYS A 413 -31.83 -6.34 10.93
CA LYS A 413 -32.48 -7.31 11.82
C LYS A 413 -33.54 -8.14 11.09
N MET A 414 -34.41 -7.49 10.31
CA MET A 414 -35.44 -8.18 9.53
C MET A 414 -34.84 -9.19 8.54
N HIS A 415 -33.76 -8.82 7.84
CA HIS A 415 -33.06 -9.73 6.93
C HIS A 415 -32.49 -10.95 7.65
N ILE A 416 -31.82 -10.75 8.79
CA ILE A 416 -31.24 -11.83 9.59
C ILE A 416 -32.34 -12.80 10.06
N ILE A 417 -33.48 -12.30 10.54
CA ILE A 417 -34.60 -13.14 11.00
C ILE A 417 -35.26 -13.91 9.83
N CYS A 418 -35.32 -13.33 8.63
CA CYS A 418 -35.76 -14.07 7.44
C CYS A 418 -34.74 -15.15 7.00
N GLU A 419 -33.45 -14.90 7.16
CA GLU A 419 -32.38 -15.86 6.86
C GLU A 419 -32.36 -17.02 7.87
N GLU A 420 -32.54 -16.71 9.15
CA GLU A 420 -32.71 -17.67 10.25
C GLU A 420 -33.96 -18.55 10.03
N MET A 421 -35.13 -17.95 9.74
CA MET A 421 -36.37 -18.68 9.46
C MET A 421 -36.26 -19.63 8.26
N ASN A 422 -35.52 -19.24 7.21
CA ASN A 422 -35.27 -20.12 6.06
C ASN A 422 -34.31 -21.27 6.42
N GLY A 423 -33.38 -21.08 7.37
CA GLY A 423 -32.44 -22.10 7.81
C GLY A 423 -33.04 -23.15 8.75
N THR A 424 -34.03 -22.79 9.58
CA THR A 424 -34.62 -23.73 10.57
C THR A 424 -35.69 -24.66 9.98
N MET A 425 -36.12 -24.48 8.72
CA MET A 425 -37.12 -25.35 8.06
C MET A 425 -36.65 -26.81 7.90
N ASP A 426 -35.33 -27.07 7.98
CA ASP A 426 -34.73 -28.41 7.87
C ASP A 426 -34.56 -29.13 9.23
N GLN A 427 -35.05 -28.58 10.35
CA GLN A 427 -34.91 -29.18 11.70
C GLN A 427 -36.25 -29.63 12.33
N PRO A 428 -36.26 -30.71 13.14
CA PRO A 428 -37.50 -31.31 13.67
C PRO A 428 -38.07 -30.64 14.93
N ASP A 429 -37.28 -29.86 15.69
CA ASP A 429 -37.62 -29.38 17.02
C ASP A 429 -38.29 -27.99 17.01
N LEU A 430 -39.55 -27.95 16.59
CA LEU A 430 -40.31 -26.72 16.30
C LEU A 430 -40.61 -25.79 17.50
N ASN A 431 -40.72 -26.31 18.73
CA ASN A 431 -41.20 -25.53 19.89
C ASN A 431 -40.24 -24.40 20.32
N ASP A 432 -38.95 -24.69 20.40
CA ASP A 432 -37.96 -23.70 20.86
C ASP A 432 -37.72 -22.62 19.80
N PHE A 433 -37.92 -22.97 18.52
CA PHE A 433 -37.93 -22.02 17.41
C PHE A 433 -39.14 -21.06 17.47
N GLU A 434 -40.36 -21.55 17.72
CA GLU A 434 -41.55 -20.68 17.79
C GLU A 434 -41.45 -19.64 18.92
N THR A 435 -40.95 -20.04 20.10
CA THR A 435 -40.75 -19.10 21.22
C THR A 435 -39.65 -18.07 20.94
N THR A 436 -38.57 -18.47 20.26
CA THR A 436 -37.49 -17.57 19.83
C THR A 436 -37.97 -16.57 18.77
N LEU A 437 -38.73 -17.04 17.78
CA LEU A 437 -39.30 -16.21 16.70
C LEU A 437 -40.25 -15.13 17.25
N LEU A 438 -41.07 -15.47 18.25
CA LEU A 438 -41.94 -14.50 18.94
C LEU A 438 -41.13 -13.40 19.63
N ALA A 439 -40.04 -13.74 20.34
CA ALA A 439 -39.18 -12.76 21.01
C ALA A 439 -38.47 -11.83 20.00
N GLN A 440 -38.05 -12.35 18.84
CA GLN A 440 -37.48 -11.55 17.75
C GLN A 440 -38.54 -10.61 17.13
N TYR A 441 -39.78 -11.08 16.96
CA TYR A 441 -40.88 -10.27 16.44
C TYR A 441 -41.32 -9.16 17.41
N GLU A 442 -41.35 -9.43 18.72
CA GLU A 442 -41.56 -8.38 19.73
C GLU A 442 -40.43 -7.34 19.73
N THR A 443 -39.19 -7.76 19.47
CA THR A 443 -38.03 -6.88 19.34
C THR A 443 -38.16 -5.94 18.14
N ILE A 444 -38.55 -6.46 16.97
CA ILE A 444 -38.91 -5.65 15.79
C ILE A 444 -40.02 -4.65 16.14
N GLY A 445 -41.04 -5.09 16.89
CA GLY A 445 -42.12 -4.23 17.34
C GLY A 445 -41.67 -3.10 18.28
N ASN A 446 -40.68 -3.35 19.14
CA ASN A 446 -40.07 -2.34 20.00
C ASN A 446 -39.23 -1.33 19.21
N ASP A 447 -38.40 -1.79 18.28
CA ASP A 447 -37.62 -0.91 17.40
C ASP A 447 -38.52 0.01 16.56
N LEU A 448 -39.59 -0.54 15.97
CA LEU A 448 -40.58 0.25 15.21
C LEU A 448 -41.26 1.32 16.06
N ARG A 449 -41.62 1.00 17.32
CA ARG A 449 -42.16 1.98 18.27
C ARG A 449 -41.14 3.08 18.60
N GLY A 450 -39.88 2.71 18.81
CA GLY A 450 -38.78 3.65 19.04
C GLY A 450 -38.55 4.60 17.87
N LEU A 451 -38.47 4.08 16.63
CA LEU A 451 -38.30 4.90 15.43
C LEU A 451 -39.48 5.84 15.18
N LEU A 452 -40.71 5.40 15.48
CA LEU A 452 -41.90 6.24 15.37
C LEU A 452 -41.88 7.36 16.41
N GLN A 453 -41.47 7.07 17.66
CA GLN A 453 -41.28 8.07 18.71
C GLN A 453 -40.14 9.05 18.40
N GLU A 454 -39.02 8.60 17.81
CA GLU A 454 -37.97 9.49 17.30
C GLU A 454 -38.50 10.38 16.17
N TRP A 455 -39.28 9.84 15.23
CA TRP A 455 -39.87 10.63 14.16
C TRP A 455 -40.84 11.68 14.68
N GLU A 456 -41.73 11.34 15.63
CA GLU A 456 -42.67 12.28 16.24
C GLU A 456 -41.96 13.37 17.05
N THR A 457 -40.99 13.02 17.90
CA THR A 457 -40.23 14.00 18.68
C THR A 457 -39.39 14.92 17.79
N ASN A 458 -38.85 14.42 16.67
CA ASN A 458 -38.15 15.25 15.68
C ASN A 458 -39.11 16.15 14.90
N LYS A 459 -40.29 15.66 14.51
CA LYS A 459 -41.36 16.45 13.87
C LYS A 459 -41.85 17.58 14.78
N LEU A 460 -42.11 17.29 16.07
CA LEU A 460 -42.48 18.29 17.07
C LEU A 460 -41.36 19.32 17.30
N ALA A 461 -40.09 18.90 17.31
CA ALA A 461 -38.96 19.82 17.42
C ALA A 461 -38.81 20.76 16.20
N ILE A 462 -39.20 20.32 15.00
CA ILE A 462 -39.26 21.16 13.80
C ILE A 462 -40.38 22.20 13.93
N ILE A 463 -41.59 21.78 14.35
CA ILE A 463 -42.75 22.68 14.55
C ILE A 463 -42.43 23.75 15.61
N ASN A 464 -41.90 23.36 16.78
CA ASN A 464 -41.54 24.30 17.85
C ASN A 464 -40.44 25.30 17.44
N ASN A 465 -39.56 24.93 16.49
CA ASN A 465 -38.58 25.86 15.91
C ASN A 465 -39.21 26.83 14.89
N GLN A 466 -40.21 26.39 14.12
CA GLN A 466 -41.00 27.25 13.23
C GLN A 466 -41.70 28.36 14.04
N ASP A 467 -42.34 27.98 15.15
CA ASP A 467 -43.02 28.93 16.04
C ASP A 467 -42.04 29.90 16.72
N ARG A 468 -40.89 29.41 17.19
CA ARG A 468 -39.83 30.28 17.75
C ARG A 468 -39.32 31.31 16.74
N LEU A 469 -39.17 30.94 15.46
CA LEU A 469 -38.78 31.91 14.42
C LEU A 469 -39.86 33.00 14.27
N SER A 470 -41.15 32.61 14.20
CA SER A 470 -42.27 33.56 14.11
C SER A 470 -42.42 34.49 15.33
N ALA A 471 -42.03 34.01 16.52
CA ALA A 471 -42.05 34.79 17.76
C ALA A 471 -40.87 35.78 17.85
N THR A 472 -39.70 35.41 17.31
CA THR A 472 -38.47 36.21 17.40
C THR A 472 -38.57 37.53 16.61
N ASP A 473 -39.30 37.53 15.48
CA ASP A 473 -39.60 38.74 14.70
C ASP A 473 -40.52 39.75 15.44
N ARG A 474 -41.05 39.42 16.62
CA ARG A 474 -41.96 40.27 17.40
C ARG A 474 -41.38 40.88 18.67
N SER A 475 -40.12 40.60 19.05
CA SER A 475 -39.54 41.11 20.31
C SER A 475 -38.09 41.59 20.20
N ARG A 476 -37.92 42.92 20.13
CA ARG A 476 -36.64 43.62 20.36
C ARG A 476 -36.71 44.48 21.63
N PRO A 477 -35.74 44.31 22.55
CA PRO A 477 -35.22 45.40 23.38
C PRO A 477 -33.70 45.59 23.17
N SER A 478 -33.14 46.65 23.76
CA SER A 478 -31.78 47.13 23.46
C SER A 478 -30.79 46.99 24.62
N SER A 479 -29.53 46.70 24.27
CA SER A 479 -28.26 47.19 24.88
C SER A 479 -27.93 46.99 26.38
N THR A 480 -26.64 46.76 26.66
CA THR A 480 -25.92 46.91 27.96
C THR A 480 -26.31 45.94 29.11
N MET A 481 -25.43 45.43 29.99
CA MET A 481 -23.98 45.61 30.23
C MET A 481 -23.28 44.29 30.65
N LEU A 482 -21.95 44.39 30.80
CA LEU A 482 -20.89 43.50 31.35
C LEU A 482 -21.24 42.39 32.38
N PRO A 483 -20.41 41.32 32.47
CA PRO A 483 -20.57 40.20 33.42
C PRO A 483 -19.90 40.41 34.80
N VAL A 484 -20.32 39.60 35.78
CA VAL A 484 -19.65 39.43 37.09
C VAL A 484 -19.41 37.93 37.35
N SER A 485 -18.26 37.58 37.95
CA SER A 485 -17.82 36.21 38.21
C SER A 485 -18.51 35.55 39.42
N PRO A 486 -18.70 34.21 39.43
CA PRO A 486 -19.32 33.50 40.55
C PRO A 486 -18.33 33.18 41.69
N THR A 487 -18.87 32.99 42.91
CA THR A 487 -18.21 32.33 44.04
C THR A 487 -19.08 31.18 44.57
N PRO A 488 -18.52 30.16 45.26
CA PRO A 488 -19.11 28.83 45.26
C PRO A 488 -19.64 28.32 46.62
N SER A 489 -20.32 27.16 46.56
CA SER A 489 -20.05 25.96 47.38
C SER A 489 -21.17 25.45 48.30
N LEU A 490 -21.22 24.11 48.37
CA LEU A 490 -21.67 23.23 49.47
C LEU A 490 -23.13 23.26 49.99
N GLY A 491 -23.64 22.06 50.31
CA GLY A 491 -24.88 21.84 51.07
C GLY A 491 -25.77 20.76 50.44
N GLY A 492 -25.72 19.52 50.96
CA GLY A 492 -26.55 18.41 50.46
C GLY A 492 -27.60 17.94 51.48
N THR A 493 -28.62 17.23 50.98
CA THR A 493 -29.73 16.59 51.73
C THR A 493 -30.68 17.58 52.44
N THR A 494 -32.00 17.40 52.50
CA THR A 494 -32.83 16.16 52.51
C THR A 494 -34.07 16.26 51.60
N ALA A 495 -34.88 15.19 51.56
CA ALA A 495 -36.08 15.11 50.73
C ALA A 495 -37.32 15.76 51.36
N VAL A 496 -38.19 16.34 50.52
CA VAL A 496 -39.65 16.45 50.71
C VAL A 496 -40.31 16.23 49.35
N GLU A 497 -41.36 15.41 49.30
CA GLU A 497 -42.15 15.16 48.09
C GLU A 497 -43.13 16.31 47.83
N GLY A 498 -43.29 16.75 46.57
CA GLY A 498 -44.28 17.76 46.21
C GLY A 498 -44.19 18.19 44.75
N SER A 499 -45.27 17.98 43.99
CA SER A 499 -45.38 18.50 42.63
C SER A 499 -45.62 20.02 42.62
N PRO A 500 -45.00 20.80 41.72
CA PRO A 500 -45.27 22.24 41.58
C PRO A 500 -46.74 22.60 41.35
N THR A 501 -47.56 21.64 40.91
CA THR A 501 -49.01 21.80 40.71
C THR A 501 -49.80 22.06 41.99
N ASP A 502 -49.36 21.52 43.14
CA ASP A 502 -50.14 21.64 44.38
C ASP A 502 -49.78 22.91 45.18
N ALA A 503 -48.56 23.44 44.99
CA ALA A 503 -48.18 24.77 45.49
C ALA A 503 -49.02 25.90 44.85
N LEU A 504 -49.44 25.74 43.59
CA LEU A 504 -50.30 26.71 42.90
C LEU A 504 -51.78 26.62 43.30
N LYS A 505 -52.28 25.42 43.67
CA LYS A 505 -53.64 25.27 44.25
C LYS A 505 -53.76 25.93 45.62
N ALA A 506 -52.67 25.99 46.40
CA ALA A 506 -52.66 26.62 47.72
C ALA A 506 -52.77 28.16 47.70
N LEU A 507 -52.68 28.82 46.53
CA LEU A 507 -52.66 30.28 46.39
C LEU A 507 -53.89 30.89 45.70
N ASN A 508 -54.70 30.11 45.00
CA ASN A 508 -56.00 30.53 44.44
C ASN A 508 -57.09 29.56 44.91
N GLY A 509 -57.84 29.96 45.93
CA GLY A 509 -58.79 29.09 46.63
C GLY A 509 -59.99 28.66 45.78
N ASP A 510 -60.40 27.40 45.97
CA ASP A 510 -61.56 26.78 45.32
C ASP A 510 -62.90 27.42 45.68
N LEU A 511 -63.86 27.34 44.75
CA LEU A 511 -65.29 27.30 45.10
C LEU A 511 -66.15 26.49 44.11
N ARG A 512 -65.86 25.17 44.09
CA ARG A 512 -66.79 24.01 44.13
C ARG A 512 -68.01 23.88 43.17
N PRO A 513 -68.58 22.67 43.02
CA PRO A 513 -69.43 22.30 41.88
C PRO A 513 -70.89 21.96 42.27
N ASP A 514 -71.72 21.51 41.31
CA ASP A 514 -72.20 20.10 41.37
C ASP A 514 -72.94 19.58 40.10
N LEU A 515 -72.66 18.30 39.82
CA LEU A 515 -73.48 17.19 39.30
C LEU A 515 -74.46 17.28 38.08
N THR A 516 -74.41 16.15 37.35
CA THR A 516 -75.50 15.29 36.82
C THR A 516 -75.97 15.26 35.35
N GLN A 517 -76.03 14.00 34.88
CA GLN A 517 -76.96 13.37 33.93
C GLN A 517 -76.76 13.52 32.41
N SER A 518 -76.19 12.44 31.87
CA SER A 518 -76.47 11.79 30.59
C SER A 518 -77.92 11.89 30.08
N LEU A 519 -78.11 12.06 28.77
CA LEU A 519 -78.33 10.95 27.81
C LEU A 519 -78.28 11.45 26.35
N ASP A 520 -77.65 10.64 25.51
CA ASP A 520 -77.89 10.30 24.09
C ASP A 520 -78.08 11.35 22.96
N ASP A 521 -77.38 11.03 21.86
CA ASP A 521 -77.73 11.14 20.42
C ASP A 521 -77.52 12.40 19.53
N GLU A 522 -76.95 12.05 18.36
CA GLU A 522 -77.03 12.60 16.98
C GLU A 522 -76.56 14.04 16.60
N GLU A 523 -75.36 14.06 16.01
CA GLU A 523 -75.01 14.64 14.69
C GLU A 523 -74.94 16.17 14.40
N ILE A 524 -74.19 16.48 13.32
CA ILE A 524 -74.15 17.71 12.50
C ILE A 524 -73.39 18.96 13.07
N PHE A 525 -72.10 19.00 12.72
CA PHE A 525 -71.35 20.10 12.05
C PHE A 525 -71.23 21.56 12.57
N GLU A 526 -70.04 22.12 12.24
CA GLU A 526 -69.74 23.53 11.90
C GLU A 526 -69.72 24.61 13.02
N ALA A 527 -68.55 24.73 13.67
CA ALA A 527 -68.24 25.86 14.56
C ALA A 527 -67.64 27.07 13.81
N VAL A 528 -68.46 28.09 13.52
CA VAL A 528 -67.98 29.38 12.97
C VAL A 528 -67.65 30.38 14.08
N VAL A 529 -66.38 30.77 14.18
CA VAL A 529 -65.86 31.82 15.08
C VAL A 529 -65.95 33.19 14.40
N LEU A 530 -66.31 34.25 15.15
CA LEU A 530 -66.01 35.69 14.95
C LEU A 530 -66.58 36.49 16.15
N PRO A 531 -66.31 37.80 16.34
CA PRO A 531 -65.37 38.70 15.67
C PRO A 531 -63.99 38.72 16.39
N SER A 532 -63.02 39.65 16.26
CA SER A 532 -62.87 40.97 15.62
C SER A 532 -61.34 41.24 15.39
N SER A 533 -60.79 42.34 14.84
CA SER A 533 -61.36 43.63 14.41
C SER A 533 -60.57 44.31 13.26
N ARG A 534 -61.21 44.41 12.10
CA ARG A 534 -61.37 45.65 11.30
C ARG A 534 -60.14 46.52 10.98
N ASN A 535 -59.61 46.36 9.76
CA ASN A 535 -59.35 47.54 8.91
C ASN A 535 -59.55 47.25 7.40
N LYS A 536 -59.95 48.29 6.64
CA LYS A 536 -60.67 48.16 5.36
C LYS A 536 -59.81 47.59 4.20
N ARG A 537 -60.33 46.54 3.54
CA ARG A 537 -60.29 46.43 2.06
C ARG A 537 -61.73 46.57 1.55
N ALA A 538 -61.92 47.25 0.43
CA ALA A 538 -63.24 47.43 -0.16
C ALA A 538 -63.78 46.11 -0.73
N SER A 539 -65.10 45.93 -0.70
CA SER A 539 -65.77 44.78 -1.31
C SER A 539 -65.74 44.89 -2.83
N LEU A 540 -64.91 44.07 -3.46
CA LEU A 540 -64.87 43.83 -4.90
C LEU A 540 -66.30 43.62 -5.43
N THR A 541 -66.73 44.40 -6.43
CA THR A 541 -68.14 44.34 -6.90
C THR A 541 -68.45 43.02 -7.62
N ARG A 542 -69.74 42.73 -7.86
CA ARG A 542 -70.17 41.48 -8.52
C ARG A 542 -69.49 41.28 -9.88
N ASP A 543 -69.41 42.34 -10.68
CA ASP A 543 -68.80 42.30 -12.01
C ASP A 543 -67.27 42.28 -11.94
N GLU A 544 -66.66 42.94 -10.95
CA GLU A 544 -65.22 42.89 -10.71
C GLU A 544 -64.76 41.49 -10.21
N ARG A 545 -65.59 40.79 -9.43
CA ARG A 545 -65.41 39.36 -9.13
C ARG A 545 -65.54 38.50 -10.38
N LEU A 546 -66.55 38.74 -11.22
CA LEU A 546 -66.73 38.00 -12.48
C LEU A 546 -65.55 38.22 -13.44
N ALA A 547 -65.04 39.45 -13.51
CA ALA A 547 -63.87 39.82 -14.28
C ALA A 547 -62.63 39.09 -13.79
N ARG A 548 -62.33 39.09 -12.48
CA ARG A 548 -61.19 38.34 -11.93
C ARG A 548 -61.29 36.84 -12.17
N VAL A 549 -62.45 36.21 -11.95
CA VAL A 549 -62.62 34.77 -12.22
C VAL A 549 -62.45 34.46 -13.71
N ARG A 550 -62.87 35.36 -14.61
CA ARG A 550 -62.67 35.21 -16.06
C ARG A 550 -61.21 35.43 -16.46
N GLU A 551 -60.53 36.41 -15.87
CA GLU A 551 -59.09 36.69 -16.05
C GLU A 551 -58.23 35.52 -15.52
N GLU A 552 -58.60 34.94 -14.39
CA GLU A 552 -57.94 33.79 -13.77
C GLU A 552 -58.15 32.51 -14.58
N ARG A 553 -59.37 32.27 -15.11
CA ARG A 553 -59.65 31.22 -16.12
C ARG A 553 -58.80 31.39 -17.36
N VAL A 554 -58.68 32.61 -17.91
CA VAL A 554 -57.84 32.91 -19.09
C VAL A 554 -56.35 32.72 -18.78
N ARG A 555 -55.88 33.18 -17.61
CA ARG A 555 -54.50 33.00 -17.16
C ARG A 555 -54.15 31.52 -16.96
N GLN A 556 -55.09 30.73 -16.43
CA GLN A 556 -54.91 29.28 -16.25
C GLN A 556 -55.00 28.52 -17.58
N ALA A 557 -55.83 28.96 -18.53
CA ALA A 557 -55.86 28.44 -19.89
C ALA A 557 -54.54 28.71 -20.63
N ALA A 558 -54.06 29.96 -20.64
CA ALA A 558 -52.77 30.33 -21.24
C ALA A 558 -51.57 29.65 -20.56
N ALA A 559 -51.67 29.32 -19.26
CA ALA A 559 -50.67 28.52 -18.56
C ALA A 559 -50.67 27.06 -19.03
N ARG A 560 -51.85 26.45 -19.24
CA ARG A 560 -51.98 25.12 -19.84
C ARG A 560 -51.46 25.11 -21.27
N GLU A 561 -51.90 26.04 -22.11
CA GLU A 561 -51.48 26.20 -23.51
C GLU A 561 -49.94 26.29 -23.64
N LYS A 562 -49.24 26.97 -22.71
CA LYS A 562 -47.78 26.98 -22.66
C LYS A 562 -47.14 25.64 -22.27
N VAL A 563 -47.77 24.87 -21.38
CA VAL A 563 -47.31 23.52 -21.02
C VAL A 563 -47.57 22.56 -22.19
N ASP A 564 -48.76 22.61 -22.78
CA ASP A 564 -49.18 21.80 -23.92
C ASP A 564 -48.26 22.08 -25.12
N ALA A 565 -47.98 23.34 -25.46
CA ALA A 565 -47.03 23.72 -26.50
C ALA A 565 -45.61 23.19 -26.24
N ASN A 566 -45.11 23.27 -25.00
CA ASN A 566 -43.79 22.74 -24.64
C ASN A 566 -43.74 21.21 -24.76
N THR A 567 -44.81 20.50 -24.36
CA THR A 567 -44.88 19.03 -24.56
C THR A 567 -45.08 18.64 -26.02
N ASN A 568 -45.75 19.46 -26.84
CA ASN A 568 -45.89 19.20 -28.27
C ASN A 568 -44.55 19.36 -28.99
N MET A 569 -43.78 20.40 -28.66
CA MET A 569 -42.44 20.60 -29.21
C MET A 569 -41.48 19.47 -28.81
N LEU A 570 -41.58 18.95 -27.57
CA LEU A 570 -40.87 17.75 -27.15
C LEU A 570 -41.31 16.48 -27.89
N LYS A 571 -42.62 16.31 -28.17
CA LYS A 571 -43.15 15.17 -28.94
C LYS A 571 -42.77 15.23 -30.42
N GLU A 572 -42.72 16.41 -31.02
CA GLU A 572 -42.20 16.58 -32.39
C GLU A 572 -40.70 16.26 -32.46
N LEU A 573 -39.91 16.72 -31.48
CA LEU A 573 -38.50 16.32 -31.35
C LEU A 573 -38.35 14.80 -31.14
N GLU A 574 -39.19 14.18 -30.30
CA GLU A 574 -39.21 12.73 -30.09
C GLU A 574 -39.59 11.96 -31.36
N MET A 575 -40.57 12.44 -32.13
CA MET A 575 -40.93 11.87 -33.44
C MET A 575 -39.79 12.03 -34.45
N VAL A 576 -39.14 13.19 -34.54
CA VAL A 576 -38.01 13.42 -35.44
C VAL A 576 -36.80 12.56 -35.07
N ILE A 577 -36.56 12.31 -33.76
CA ILE A 577 -35.55 11.37 -33.27
C ILE A 577 -35.92 9.92 -33.65
N LYS A 578 -37.19 9.51 -33.51
CA LYS A 578 -37.67 8.16 -33.87
C LYS A 578 -37.77 7.91 -35.39
N GLN A 579 -37.99 8.95 -36.19
CA GLN A 579 -38.09 8.86 -37.66
C GLN A 579 -36.74 9.03 -38.38
N ARG A 580 -35.66 9.34 -37.67
CA ARG A 580 -34.32 9.35 -38.26
C ARG A 580 -33.92 7.91 -38.61
N PRO A 581 -33.70 7.55 -39.88
CA PRO A 581 -33.36 6.18 -40.24
C PRO A 581 -32.02 5.80 -39.60
N ARG A 582 -32.02 4.80 -38.72
CA ARG A 582 -30.78 4.20 -38.21
C ARG A 582 -30.07 3.56 -39.39
N THR A 583 -28.98 4.18 -39.85
CA THR A 583 -28.04 3.55 -40.78
C THR A 583 -27.46 2.32 -40.10
N ASN A 584 -27.92 1.13 -40.50
CA ASN A 584 -27.37 -0.15 -40.08
C ASN A 584 -25.97 -0.36 -40.69
N GLN A 585 -25.00 0.45 -40.26
CA GLN A 585 -23.71 -0.13 -39.98
C GLN A 585 -23.91 -1.02 -38.77
N SER A 586 -23.97 -2.34 -39.02
CA SER A 586 -23.63 -3.29 -37.98
C SER A 586 -22.19 -2.98 -37.60
N LYS A 587 -22.00 -2.31 -36.46
CA LYS A 587 -20.88 -2.69 -35.61
C LYS A 587 -21.07 -4.19 -35.40
N ARG A 588 -20.15 -5.00 -35.93
CA ARG A 588 -19.79 -6.22 -35.22
C ARG A 588 -19.31 -5.72 -33.87
N VAL A 589 -20.12 -5.91 -32.82
CA VAL A 589 -19.60 -5.78 -31.47
C VAL A 589 -18.58 -6.91 -31.39
N THR A 590 -17.32 -6.54 -31.23
CA THR A 590 -16.26 -7.46 -30.90
C THR A 590 -16.48 -7.86 -29.43
N MET A 591 -16.63 -9.15 -29.20
CA MET A 591 -17.16 -9.72 -27.97
C MET A 591 -16.46 -11.03 -27.63
N LEU A 592 -16.31 -11.26 -26.33
CA LEU A 592 -16.21 -12.61 -25.79
C LEU A 592 -17.62 -13.22 -25.75
N GLU A 593 -17.78 -14.42 -26.32
CA GLU A 593 -18.96 -15.27 -26.15
C GLU A 593 -18.48 -16.72 -25.95
N ALA A 594 -18.60 -17.24 -24.74
CA ALA A 594 -18.07 -18.56 -24.37
C ALA A 594 -19.15 -19.39 -23.64
N ARG A 595 -19.64 -20.45 -24.29
CA ARG A 595 -20.75 -21.29 -23.81
C ARG A 595 -20.27 -22.65 -23.29
N LEU A 596 -20.30 -22.85 -21.98
CA LEU A 596 -20.06 -24.14 -21.31
C LEU A 596 -21.36 -24.95 -21.27
N GLU A 597 -21.31 -26.20 -21.74
CA GLU A 597 -22.45 -27.14 -21.69
C GLU A 597 -22.88 -27.49 -20.25
N GLN A 598 -21.96 -27.44 -19.29
CA GLN A 598 -22.25 -27.67 -17.87
C GLN A 598 -21.69 -26.54 -16.99
N ALA A 599 -22.58 -25.72 -16.42
CA ALA A 599 -22.22 -24.69 -15.44
C ALA A 599 -21.54 -25.28 -14.19
N SER A 600 -21.77 -26.57 -13.87
CA SER A 600 -21.11 -27.22 -12.74
C SER A 600 -19.59 -27.31 -12.84
N LEU A 601 -18.98 -27.23 -14.04
CA LEU A 601 -17.53 -27.21 -14.19
C LEU A 601 -16.95 -25.92 -13.56
N LEU A 602 -17.37 -24.74 -14.06
CA LEU A 602 -16.87 -23.45 -13.56
C LEU A 602 -17.22 -23.25 -12.08
N LYS A 603 -18.42 -23.68 -11.66
CA LYS A 603 -18.86 -23.68 -10.25
C LYS A 603 -17.88 -24.43 -9.34
N ARG A 604 -17.47 -25.65 -9.71
CA ARG A 604 -16.50 -26.46 -8.96
C ARG A 604 -15.09 -25.87 -9.00
N VAL A 605 -14.66 -25.26 -10.11
CA VAL A 605 -13.36 -24.58 -10.21
C VAL A 605 -13.32 -23.37 -9.28
N VAL A 606 -14.31 -22.49 -9.33
CA VAL A 606 -14.41 -21.31 -8.46
C VAL A 606 -14.51 -21.72 -6.99
N ASP A 607 -15.28 -22.77 -6.66
CA ASP A 607 -15.35 -23.32 -5.30
C ASP A 607 -14.02 -23.90 -4.78
N ALA A 608 -13.08 -24.26 -5.65
CA ALA A 608 -11.73 -24.70 -5.27
C ALA A 608 -10.73 -23.54 -5.10
N VAL A 609 -10.88 -22.45 -5.88
CA VAL A 609 -9.90 -21.33 -5.92
C VAL A 609 -10.21 -20.19 -4.93
N LYS A 610 -11.50 -19.91 -4.67
CA LYS A 610 -11.97 -18.78 -3.82
C LYS A 610 -11.38 -18.72 -2.39
N ASP A 611 -10.90 -19.86 -1.87
CA ASP A 611 -10.36 -19.99 -0.50
C ASP A 611 -8.82 -19.82 -0.47
N LEU A 612 -8.20 -19.65 -1.65
CA LEU A 612 -6.80 -19.31 -1.84
C LEU A 612 -6.63 -17.85 -2.28
N VAL A 613 -7.55 -17.36 -3.13
CA VAL A 613 -7.50 -16.05 -3.79
C VAL A 613 -8.89 -15.39 -3.75
N GLN A 614 -8.96 -14.10 -3.45
CA GLN A 614 -10.24 -13.36 -3.36
C GLN A 614 -10.65 -12.68 -4.66
N ASP A 615 -9.68 -12.15 -5.40
CA ASP A 615 -9.83 -11.35 -6.61
C ASP A 615 -8.78 -11.83 -7.64
N CYS A 616 -9.18 -12.04 -8.90
CA CYS A 616 -8.29 -12.56 -9.94
C CYS A 616 -8.74 -12.15 -11.35
N ASN A 617 -7.80 -12.09 -12.29
CA ASN A 617 -8.10 -11.99 -13.71
C ASN A 617 -8.43 -13.35 -14.34
N PHE A 618 -9.45 -13.37 -15.20
CA PHE A 618 -9.70 -14.45 -16.17
C PHE A 618 -9.28 -13.95 -17.56
N ASP A 619 -8.18 -14.50 -18.08
CA ASP A 619 -7.56 -14.07 -19.32
C ASP A 619 -8.15 -14.85 -20.49
N CYS A 620 -9.05 -14.20 -21.23
CA CYS A 620 -9.72 -14.80 -22.37
C CYS A 620 -8.92 -14.49 -23.64
N ASN A 621 -8.59 -15.53 -24.42
CA ASN A 621 -7.85 -15.43 -25.68
C ASN A 621 -8.30 -16.53 -26.66
N ASP A 622 -7.77 -16.52 -27.89
CA ASP A 622 -8.13 -17.47 -28.97
C ASP A 622 -7.98 -18.96 -28.57
N SER A 623 -7.06 -19.30 -27.66
CA SER A 623 -6.83 -20.68 -27.20
C SER A 623 -7.80 -21.14 -26.11
N GLY A 624 -8.48 -20.21 -25.44
CA GLY A 624 -9.40 -20.49 -24.33
C GLY A 624 -9.38 -19.42 -23.23
N ILE A 625 -9.85 -19.80 -22.04
CA ILE A 625 -9.85 -18.96 -20.83
C ILE A 625 -8.79 -19.50 -19.87
N ALA A 626 -7.82 -18.65 -19.52
CA ALA A 626 -6.85 -18.90 -18.47
C ALA A 626 -7.20 -18.13 -17.20
N LEU A 627 -6.64 -18.55 -16.07
CA LEU A 627 -6.57 -17.78 -14.82
C LEU A 627 -5.26 -18.18 -14.14
N GLN A 628 -4.46 -17.20 -13.76
CA GLN A 628 -3.28 -17.40 -12.93
C GLN A 628 -3.42 -16.50 -11.70
N ALA A 629 -3.05 -16.96 -10.50
CA ALA A 629 -3.02 -16.12 -9.31
C ALA A 629 -2.12 -16.67 -8.20
N MET A 630 -1.59 -15.79 -7.35
CA MET A 630 -0.88 -16.15 -6.12
C MET A 630 -1.79 -15.97 -4.90
N ASP A 631 -1.53 -16.76 -3.85
CA ASP A 631 -2.13 -16.53 -2.53
C ASP A 631 -1.53 -15.28 -1.85
N ASN A 632 -2.23 -14.73 -0.85
CA ASN A 632 -1.79 -13.54 -0.09
C ASN A 632 -0.40 -13.67 0.58
N SER A 633 0.14 -14.88 0.69
CA SER A 633 1.46 -15.17 1.27
C SER A 633 2.57 -15.33 0.21
N HIS A 634 2.21 -15.38 -1.08
CA HIS A 634 3.10 -15.72 -2.20
C HIS A 634 3.81 -17.09 -2.06
N VAL A 635 3.18 -18.04 -1.35
CA VAL A 635 3.70 -19.41 -1.11
C VAL A 635 3.04 -20.44 -2.04
N ALA A 636 1.82 -20.15 -2.49
CA ALA A 636 1.05 -20.99 -3.40
C ALA A 636 0.58 -20.20 -4.63
N LEU A 637 0.66 -20.82 -5.81
CA LEU A 637 0.17 -20.28 -7.07
C LEU A 637 -0.85 -21.24 -7.68
N VAL A 638 -1.97 -20.71 -8.16
CA VAL A 638 -2.96 -21.42 -8.97
C VAL A 638 -2.79 -21.05 -10.45
N SER A 639 -2.89 -22.05 -11.32
CA SER A 639 -2.96 -21.89 -12.77
C SER A 639 -4.08 -22.78 -13.31
N MET A 640 -5.10 -22.17 -13.90
CA MET A 640 -6.22 -22.82 -14.55
C MET A 640 -6.16 -22.54 -16.05
N LEU A 641 -6.38 -23.56 -16.87
CA LEU A 641 -6.57 -23.41 -18.31
C LEU A 641 -7.80 -24.21 -18.76
N LEU A 642 -8.76 -23.53 -19.38
CA LEU A 642 -9.90 -24.13 -20.08
C LEU A 642 -9.73 -23.83 -21.57
N ARG A 643 -9.39 -24.84 -22.39
CA ARG A 643 -9.19 -24.65 -23.84
C ARG A 643 -10.52 -24.33 -24.52
N ALA A 644 -10.45 -23.59 -25.64
CA ALA A 644 -11.60 -23.25 -26.48
C ALA A 644 -12.44 -24.49 -26.90
N GLU A 645 -11.80 -25.66 -27.02
CA GLU A 645 -12.45 -26.97 -27.25
C GLU A 645 -13.52 -27.33 -26.21
N GLY A 646 -13.45 -26.76 -25.01
CA GLY A 646 -14.41 -26.98 -23.91
C GLY A 646 -15.68 -26.13 -23.97
N PHE A 647 -15.84 -25.29 -25.00
CA PHE A 647 -16.97 -24.37 -25.12
C PHE A 647 -17.64 -24.50 -26.50
N SER A 648 -18.97 -24.44 -26.52
CA SER A 648 -19.82 -24.76 -27.67
C SER A 648 -20.95 -23.71 -27.81
N PRO A 649 -20.71 -22.56 -28.49
CA PRO A 649 -19.46 -22.13 -29.12
C PRO A 649 -18.47 -21.45 -28.17
N TYR A 650 -17.21 -21.35 -28.64
CA TYR A 650 -16.24 -20.36 -28.18
C TYR A 650 -16.07 -19.26 -29.23
N ARG A 651 -15.99 -18.00 -28.79
CA ARG A 651 -15.49 -16.87 -29.58
C ARG A 651 -14.82 -15.85 -28.67
N CYS A 652 -13.58 -15.54 -29.00
CA CYS A 652 -12.84 -14.40 -28.48
C CYS A 652 -12.37 -13.62 -29.72
N ASP A 653 -12.70 -12.32 -29.84
CA ASP A 653 -12.24 -11.50 -30.98
C ASP A 653 -10.92 -10.75 -30.68
N ARG A 654 -10.55 -10.67 -29.40
CA ARG A 654 -9.39 -9.97 -28.84
C ARG A 654 -9.06 -10.55 -27.47
N ASN A 655 -7.79 -10.55 -27.06
CA ASN A 655 -7.41 -10.86 -25.69
C ASN A 655 -8.06 -9.86 -24.72
N ILE A 656 -8.82 -10.35 -23.74
CA ILE A 656 -9.51 -9.55 -22.72
C ILE A 656 -9.26 -10.20 -21.35
N ALA A 657 -8.73 -9.44 -20.40
CA ALA A 657 -8.65 -9.83 -19.00
C ALA A 657 -9.93 -9.39 -18.27
N LEU A 658 -10.57 -10.32 -17.56
CA LEU A 658 -11.78 -10.07 -16.77
C LEU A 658 -11.44 -10.16 -15.28
N GLY A 659 -11.17 -9.02 -14.64
CA GLY A 659 -10.92 -8.95 -13.20
C GLY A 659 -12.20 -9.15 -12.40
N ILE A 660 -12.30 -10.28 -11.69
CA ILE A 660 -13.52 -10.71 -11.00
C ILE A 660 -13.22 -11.08 -9.54
N ASN A 661 -14.00 -10.51 -8.62
CA ASN A 661 -14.06 -10.95 -7.23
C ASN A 661 -14.72 -12.34 -7.12
N LEU A 662 -13.95 -13.36 -6.74
CA LEU A 662 -14.42 -14.76 -6.68
C LEU A 662 -15.53 -14.99 -5.65
N THR A 663 -15.58 -14.19 -4.58
CA THR A 663 -16.70 -14.24 -3.61
C THR A 663 -18.01 -13.79 -4.24
N SER A 664 -17.97 -12.83 -5.18
CA SER A 664 -19.15 -12.35 -5.92
C SER A 664 -19.54 -13.33 -7.02
N LEU A 665 -18.56 -13.87 -7.76
CA LEU A 665 -18.78 -14.93 -8.76
C LEU A 665 -19.40 -16.20 -8.13
N THR A 666 -18.93 -16.62 -6.95
CA THR A 666 -19.50 -17.74 -6.19
C THR A 666 -20.98 -17.52 -5.85
N LYS A 667 -21.39 -16.28 -5.54
CA LYS A 667 -22.80 -15.96 -5.22
C LYS A 667 -23.70 -16.08 -6.46
N VAL A 668 -23.22 -15.71 -7.64
CA VAL A 668 -23.96 -15.85 -8.89
C VAL A 668 -24.01 -17.32 -9.35
N LEU A 669 -22.89 -18.05 -9.29
CA LEU A 669 -22.82 -19.47 -9.65
C LEU A 669 -23.65 -20.39 -8.72
N ARG A 670 -24.09 -19.89 -7.54
CA ARG A 670 -25.06 -20.57 -6.68
C ARG A 670 -26.51 -20.54 -7.19
N ALA A 671 -26.86 -19.60 -8.07
CA ALA A 671 -28.21 -19.49 -8.63
C ALA A 671 -28.48 -20.46 -9.81
N ALA A 672 -27.42 -21.09 -10.31
CA ALA A 672 -27.43 -22.06 -11.40
C ALA A 672 -27.46 -23.51 -10.87
N GLN A 673 -28.22 -24.36 -11.55
CA GLN A 673 -28.18 -25.82 -11.38
C GLN A 673 -26.91 -26.40 -12.01
N ASN A 674 -26.65 -27.67 -11.75
CA ASN A 674 -25.41 -28.31 -12.20
C ASN A 674 -25.39 -28.63 -13.70
N GLU A 675 -26.58 -28.88 -14.26
CA GLU A 675 -26.82 -29.18 -15.69
C GLU A 675 -27.37 -27.97 -16.47
N ASP A 676 -27.40 -26.78 -15.87
CA ASP A 676 -27.70 -25.54 -16.62
C ASP A 676 -26.50 -25.21 -17.54
N ILE A 677 -26.78 -24.75 -18.74
CA ILE A 677 -25.78 -24.30 -19.70
C ILE A 677 -25.38 -22.87 -19.34
N LEU A 678 -24.08 -22.59 -19.19
CA LEU A 678 -23.55 -21.25 -18.89
C LEU A 678 -23.00 -20.60 -20.15
N THR A 679 -23.47 -19.41 -20.51
CA THR A 679 -22.82 -18.54 -21.51
C THR A 679 -22.25 -17.30 -20.84
N LEU A 680 -20.94 -17.10 -20.96
CA LEU A 680 -20.21 -15.89 -20.56
C LEU A 680 -20.18 -14.88 -21.72
N LYS A 681 -20.47 -13.61 -21.44
CA LYS A 681 -20.45 -12.52 -22.43
C LYS A 681 -19.77 -11.26 -21.90
N ALA A 682 -18.89 -10.68 -22.70
CA ALA A 682 -18.25 -9.39 -22.43
C ALA A 682 -17.99 -8.61 -23.73
N GLU A 683 -18.07 -7.28 -23.67
CA GLU A 683 -17.64 -6.38 -24.75
C GLU A 683 -16.11 -6.13 -24.70
N ASP A 684 -15.53 -5.56 -25.77
CA ASP A 684 -14.11 -5.18 -25.88
C ASP A 684 -13.56 -4.31 -24.72
N SER A 685 -14.42 -3.56 -24.02
CA SER A 685 -14.07 -2.73 -22.85
C SER A 685 -15.17 -2.84 -21.80
N PRO A 686 -15.19 -3.94 -21.03
CA PRO A 686 -16.36 -4.31 -20.23
C PRO A 686 -16.32 -3.66 -18.82
N ASP A 687 -17.32 -2.83 -18.51
CA ASP A 687 -17.60 -2.41 -17.11
C ASP A 687 -18.17 -3.58 -16.27
N ALA A 688 -18.70 -4.60 -16.94
CA ALA A 688 -19.33 -5.79 -16.36
C ALA A 688 -19.23 -6.99 -17.31
N VAL A 689 -19.18 -8.20 -16.75
CA VAL A 689 -19.36 -9.46 -17.45
C VAL A 689 -20.78 -9.97 -17.21
N ASN A 690 -21.42 -10.45 -18.28
CA ASN A 690 -22.77 -10.98 -18.28
C ASN A 690 -22.71 -12.52 -18.25
N LEU A 691 -23.44 -13.14 -17.33
CA LEU A 691 -23.56 -14.58 -17.17
C LEU A 691 -25.00 -15.00 -17.45
N MET A 692 -25.21 -15.72 -18.55
CA MET A 692 -26.51 -16.30 -18.91
C MET A 692 -26.52 -17.79 -18.53
N PHE A 693 -27.47 -18.21 -17.70
CA PHE A 693 -27.75 -19.61 -17.42
C PHE A 693 -29.02 -20.04 -18.15
N GLU A 694 -28.95 -21.10 -18.95
CA GLU A 694 -30.04 -21.64 -19.76
C GLU A 694 -30.33 -23.08 -19.33
N SER A 695 -31.53 -23.31 -18.79
CA SER A 695 -31.93 -24.60 -18.22
C SER A 695 -32.70 -25.45 -19.23
N ALA A 696 -32.05 -26.48 -19.77
CA ALA A 696 -32.56 -27.30 -20.88
C ALA A 696 -33.87 -28.03 -20.59
N GLU A 697 -34.18 -28.34 -19.32
CA GLU A 697 -35.43 -29.02 -18.93
C GLU A 697 -36.62 -28.06 -18.73
N THR A 698 -36.35 -26.79 -18.40
CA THR A 698 -37.39 -25.86 -17.90
C THR A 698 -37.60 -24.61 -18.76
N ASP A 699 -36.82 -24.45 -19.84
CA ASP A 699 -36.79 -23.23 -20.69
C ASP A 699 -36.52 -21.95 -19.87
N ARG A 700 -35.92 -22.10 -18.69
CA ARG A 700 -35.57 -21.01 -17.79
C ARG A 700 -34.24 -20.40 -18.23
N LEU A 701 -34.31 -19.18 -18.73
CA LEU A 701 -33.15 -18.29 -18.84
C LEU A 701 -32.98 -17.50 -17.54
N SER A 702 -31.75 -17.29 -17.09
CA SER A 702 -31.42 -16.44 -15.94
C SER A 702 -30.13 -15.69 -16.20
N GLU A 703 -30.21 -14.36 -16.19
CA GLU A 703 -29.14 -13.46 -16.66
C GLU A 703 -28.64 -12.60 -15.49
N TYR A 704 -27.32 -12.52 -15.32
CA TYR A 704 -26.67 -11.85 -14.20
C TYR A 704 -25.45 -11.05 -14.65
N ASP A 705 -25.45 -9.74 -14.42
CA ASP A 705 -24.30 -8.87 -14.65
C ASP A 705 -23.43 -8.78 -13.38
N ILE A 706 -22.16 -9.16 -13.50
CA ILE A 706 -21.14 -8.94 -12.45
C ILE A 706 -20.25 -7.78 -12.89
N LYS A 707 -20.13 -6.75 -12.05
CA LYS A 707 -19.19 -5.65 -12.29
C LYS A 707 -17.76 -6.16 -12.23
N LEU A 708 -16.95 -5.73 -13.18
CA LEU A 708 -15.54 -6.05 -13.23
C LEU A 708 -14.74 -5.05 -12.38
N MET A 709 -13.49 -5.42 -12.10
CA MET A 709 -12.53 -4.63 -11.34
C MET A 709 -11.22 -4.56 -12.11
N ASP A 710 -10.60 -3.38 -12.15
CA ASP A 710 -9.23 -3.24 -12.62
C ASP A 710 -8.31 -3.88 -11.59
N ILE A 711 -7.70 -5.02 -11.93
CA ILE A 711 -6.72 -5.74 -11.10
C ILE A 711 -5.40 -5.77 -11.87
N ASP A 712 -4.46 -4.94 -11.45
CA ASP A 712 -3.08 -4.98 -11.93
C ASP A 712 -2.44 -6.29 -11.45
N GLN A 713 -2.18 -7.23 -12.37
CA GLN A 713 -1.73 -8.56 -12.03
C GLN A 713 -0.56 -9.02 -12.91
N GLU A 714 0.54 -9.41 -12.27
CA GLU A 714 1.73 -9.92 -12.95
C GLU A 714 1.53 -11.38 -13.39
N HIS A 715 1.64 -11.63 -14.70
CA HIS A 715 1.67 -13.00 -15.24
C HIS A 715 3.07 -13.59 -15.07
N LEU A 716 3.15 -14.68 -14.29
CA LEU A 716 4.40 -15.39 -14.04
C LEU A 716 4.59 -16.47 -15.11
N ALA A 717 5.61 -16.31 -15.95
CA ALA A 717 5.99 -17.32 -16.93
C ALA A 717 6.50 -18.58 -16.21
N ILE A 718 5.69 -19.64 -16.21
CA ILE A 718 6.05 -20.94 -15.62
C ILE A 718 6.91 -21.71 -16.64
N PRO A 719 8.18 -22.02 -16.34
CA PRO A 719 9.01 -22.81 -17.24
C PRO A 719 8.58 -24.28 -17.28
N GLU A 720 8.74 -24.92 -18.44
CA GLU A 720 8.66 -26.38 -18.54
C GLU A 720 9.82 -26.98 -17.74
N THR A 721 9.51 -27.80 -16.73
CA THR A 721 10.47 -28.36 -15.77
C THR A 721 10.30 -29.86 -15.67
N ASP A 722 11.43 -30.59 -15.72
CA ASP A 722 11.44 -32.03 -15.49
C ASP A 722 11.28 -32.33 -13.98
N TYR A 723 10.36 -33.24 -13.66
CA TYR A 723 10.06 -33.64 -12.28
C TYR A 723 10.66 -35.01 -11.97
N ALA A 724 11.38 -35.11 -10.86
CA ALA A 724 12.04 -36.34 -10.39
C ALA A 724 11.06 -37.45 -9.98
N ALA A 725 9.86 -37.08 -9.54
CA ALA A 725 8.76 -38.00 -9.28
C ALA A 725 7.44 -37.45 -9.84
N SER A 726 6.69 -38.31 -10.53
CA SER A 726 5.31 -38.07 -10.96
C SER A 726 4.42 -39.20 -10.45
N VAL A 727 3.35 -38.84 -9.74
CA VAL A 727 2.53 -39.76 -8.95
C VAL A 727 1.06 -39.49 -9.25
N GLU A 728 0.41 -40.41 -9.95
CA GLU A 728 -1.05 -40.35 -10.15
C GLU A 728 -1.74 -41.22 -9.09
N MET A 729 -2.75 -40.67 -8.42
CA MET A 729 -3.55 -41.40 -7.43
C MET A 729 -5.01 -40.92 -7.39
N PRO A 730 -5.94 -41.66 -6.77
CA PRO A 730 -7.33 -41.22 -6.63
C PRO A 730 -7.44 -39.96 -5.77
N SER A 731 -8.10 -38.92 -6.29
CA SER A 731 -8.22 -37.60 -5.67
C SER A 731 -8.94 -37.63 -4.31
N ALA A 732 -9.80 -38.63 -4.09
CA ALA A 732 -10.49 -38.89 -2.83
C ALA A 732 -9.56 -39.46 -1.75
N GLU A 733 -8.60 -40.31 -2.12
CA GLU A 733 -7.65 -40.87 -1.14
C GLU A 733 -6.58 -39.83 -0.77
N PHE A 734 -6.11 -39.03 -1.72
CA PHE A 734 -5.26 -37.86 -1.43
C PHE A 734 -5.97 -36.85 -0.50
N GLN A 735 -7.24 -36.50 -0.81
CA GLN A 735 -8.07 -35.65 0.04
C GLN A 735 -8.22 -36.21 1.47
N ARG A 736 -8.35 -37.53 1.62
CA ARG A 736 -8.40 -38.20 2.92
C ARG A 736 -7.07 -38.10 3.65
N ILE A 737 -5.96 -38.47 3.03
CA ILE A 737 -4.62 -38.43 3.62
C ILE A 737 -4.30 -37.01 4.13
N CYS A 738 -4.59 -35.97 3.35
CA CYS A 738 -4.38 -34.59 3.78
C CYS A 738 -5.24 -34.20 4.99
N ARG A 739 -6.50 -34.64 5.06
CA ARG A 739 -7.37 -34.38 6.24
C ARG A 739 -6.89 -35.11 7.48
N ASP A 740 -6.59 -36.41 7.35
CA ASP A 740 -6.21 -37.28 8.46
C ASP A 740 -4.88 -36.83 9.08
N LEU A 741 -3.91 -36.36 8.28
CA LEU A 741 -2.63 -35.82 8.77
C LEU A 741 -2.74 -34.38 9.31
N ASN A 742 -3.63 -33.53 8.76
CA ASN A 742 -3.86 -32.16 9.25
C ASN A 742 -4.51 -32.14 10.66
N ALA A 743 -5.03 -33.26 11.14
CA ALA A 743 -5.47 -33.40 12.53
C ALA A 743 -4.32 -33.67 13.51
N LEU A 744 -3.12 -34.02 13.02
CA LEU A 744 -1.95 -34.37 13.84
C LEU A 744 -0.88 -33.27 13.83
N SER A 745 -0.70 -32.54 12.71
CA SER A 745 0.28 -31.45 12.59
C SER A 745 -0.02 -30.53 11.39
N GLU A 746 0.67 -29.40 11.30
CA GLU A 746 0.51 -28.43 10.19
C GLU A 746 1.39 -28.74 8.95
N SER A 747 2.27 -29.74 9.02
CA SER A 747 3.29 -30.00 7.99
C SER A 747 3.42 -31.50 7.68
N VAL A 748 3.55 -31.84 6.40
CA VAL A 748 3.75 -33.22 5.93
C VAL A 748 5.04 -33.32 5.13
N VAL A 749 5.84 -34.35 5.43
CA VAL A 749 6.94 -34.80 4.57
C VAL A 749 6.35 -35.78 3.56
N ILE A 750 6.48 -35.46 2.27
CA ILE A 750 6.13 -36.34 1.15
C ILE A 750 7.43 -36.94 0.61
N GLU A 751 7.55 -38.26 0.75
CA GLU A 751 8.72 -39.05 0.35
C GLU A 751 8.32 -39.98 -0.81
N ALA A 752 8.85 -39.74 -2.00
CA ALA A 752 8.69 -40.59 -3.18
C ALA A 752 9.87 -41.57 -3.27
N SER A 753 9.57 -42.87 -3.21
CA SER A 753 10.58 -43.94 -3.13
C SER A 753 10.23 -45.14 -4.01
N LYS A 754 11.17 -46.07 -4.18
CA LYS A 754 10.95 -47.34 -4.91
C LYS A 754 9.95 -48.29 -4.20
N GLU A 755 9.63 -48.05 -2.93
CA GLU A 755 8.59 -48.81 -2.21
C GLU A 755 7.18 -48.23 -2.37
N GLY A 756 7.07 -47.01 -2.89
CA GLY A 756 5.84 -46.22 -2.93
C GLY A 756 6.05 -44.77 -2.46
N VAL A 757 4.94 -44.05 -2.33
CA VAL A 757 4.92 -42.67 -1.83
C VAL A 757 4.43 -42.68 -0.38
N LYS A 758 5.23 -42.07 0.50
CA LYS A 758 5.01 -42.03 1.94
C LYS A 758 4.73 -40.58 2.36
N PHE A 759 3.59 -40.39 3.02
CA PHE A 759 3.19 -39.16 3.67
C PHE A 759 3.42 -39.34 5.16
N SER A 760 4.37 -38.62 5.75
CA SER A 760 4.68 -38.69 7.18
C SER A 760 4.63 -37.32 7.85
N CYS A 761 4.12 -37.27 9.07
CA CYS A 761 3.98 -36.05 9.84
C CYS A 761 4.37 -36.29 11.31
N GLN A 762 4.84 -35.23 11.97
CA GLN A 762 5.26 -35.24 13.36
C GLN A 762 4.67 -34.01 14.05
N GLY A 763 4.01 -34.22 15.19
CA GLY A 763 3.34 -33.17 15.95
C GLY A 763 3.08 -33.60 17.40
N ASP A 764 2.69 -32.63 18.23
CA ASP A 764 2.66 -32.78 19.69
C ASP A 764 1.73 -33.90 20.21
N ILE A 765 0.69 -34.23 19.43
CA ILE A 765 -0.29 -35.28 19.75
C ILE A 765 0.27 -36.68 19.38
N GLY A 766 1.17 -36.75 18.41
CA GLY A 766 1.79 -38.00 17.93
C GLY A 766 2.24 -37.92 16.47
N ASN A 767 2.89 -38.99 16.02
CA ASN A 767 3.42 -39.12 14.66
C ASN A 767 2.46 -39.90 13.77
N GLY A 768 2.22 -39.42 12.56
CA GLY A 768 1.41 -40.08 11.54
C GLY A 768 2.26 -40.52 10.35
N SER A 769 1.93 -41.66 9.75
CA SER A 769 2.55 -42.07 8.47
C SER A 769 1.60 -42.95 7.66
N VAL A 770 1.35 -42.57 6.41
CA VAL A 770 0.59 -43.33 5.41
C VAL A 770 1.53 -43.64 4.25
N THR A 771 1.53 -44.87 3.75
CA THR A 771 2.35 -45.27 2.59
C THR A 771 1.45 -45.84 1.50
N VAL A 772 1.38 -45.15 0.38
CA VAL A 772 0.63 -45.55 -0.81
C VAL A 772 1.60 -46.26 -1.77
N ARG A 773 1.30 -47.52 -2.09
CA ARG A 773 2.11 -48.32 -3.02
C ARG A 773 1.47 -48.32 -4.41
N GLN A 774 2.29 -48.46 -5.45
CA GLN A 774 1.82 -48.60 -6.83
C GLN A 774 0.89 -49.82 -6.93
N HIS A 775 -0.31 -49.64 -7.48
CA HIS A 775 -1.28 -50.71 -7.64
C HIS A 775 -2.16 -50.49 -8.87
N THR A 776 -2.42 -51.57 -9.60
CA THR A 776 -3.29 -51.59 -10.77
C THR A 776 -4.39 -52.64 -10.57
N ASN A 777 -5.63 -52.16 -10.53
CA ASN A 777 -6.85 -52.93 -10.47
C ASN A 777 -7.55 -52.88 -11.83
N VAL A 778 -7.85 -54.05 -12.40
CA VAL A 778 -8.47 -54.17 -13.73
C VAL A 778 -9.99 -53.93 -13.68
N ASP A 779 -10.63 -54.21 -12.55
CA ASP A 779 -12.08 -54.05 -12.38
C ASP A 779 -12.50 -52.60 -12.08
N LYS A 780 -11.57 -51.77 -11.60
CA LYS A 780 -11.77 -50.36 -11.21
C LYS A 780 -10.53 -49.50 -11.50
N PRO A 781 -10.35 -49.01 -12.74
CA PRO A 781 -9.17 -48.22 -13.09
C PRO A 781 -9.08 -46.90 -12.32
N ASP A 782 -10.22 -46.33 -11.89
CA ASP A 782 -10.29 -45.09 -11.10
C ASP A 782 -9.68 -45.20 -9.68
N GLN A 783 -9.29 -46.41 -9.28
CA GLN A 783 -8.62 -46.69 -7.99
C GLN A 783 -7.14 -47.05 -8.15
N ASN A 784 -6.59 -46.89 -9.36
CA ASN A 784 -5.18 -47.15 -9.64
C ASN A 784 -4.26 -46.08 -9.05
N VAL A 785 -3.04 -46.49 -8.73
CA VAL A 785 -1.95 -45.59 -8.35
C VAL A 785 -0.77 -45.88 -9.28
N THR A 786 -0.35 -44.87 -10.05
CA THR A 786 0.85 -44.96 -10.90
C THR A 786 1.96 -44.10 -10.31
N ILE A 787 3.20 -44.60 -10.35
CA ILE A 787 4.36 -43.94 -9.75
C ILE A 787 5.50 -44.03 -10.77
N ASN A 788 5.82 -42.90 -11.37
CA ASN A 788 6.96 -42.72 -12.26
C ASN A 788 8.06 -42.01 -11.47
N LEU A 789 9.13 -42.73 -11.13
CA LEU A 789 10.22 -42.26 -10.29
C LEU A 789 11.54 -42.34 -11.08
N SER A 790 12.17 -41.20 -11.34
CA SER A 790 13.58 -41.17 -11.79
C SER A 790 14.51 -41.13 -10.59
N GLU A 791 14.27 -40.21 -9.65
CA GLU A 791 15.09 -40.01 -8.45
C GLU A 791 14.24 -39.96 -7.17
N PRO A 792 14.76 -40.45 -6.02
CA PRO A 792 14.05 -40.36 -4.75
C PRO A 792 14.04 -38.91 -4.23
N VAL A 793 12.87 -38.44 -3.80
CA VAL A 793 12.65 -37.07 -3.30
C VAL A 793 11.90 -37.12 -1.99
N ALA A 794 12.36 -36.36 -0.99
CA ALA A 794 11.66 -36.15 0.27
C ALA A 794 11.58 -34.64 0.55
N LEU A 795 10.36 -34.09 0.62
CA LEU A 795 10.13 -32.65 0.78
C LEU A 795 9.00 -32.37 1.78
N THR A 796 9.13 -31.28 2.52
CA THR A 796 8.15 -30.86 3.53
C THR A 796 7.22 -29.80 2.96
N PHE A 797 5.90 -29.95 3.17
CA PHE A 797 4.88 -29.00 2.72
C PHE A 797 3.90 -28.68 3.85
N SER A 798 3.22 -27.52 3.79
CA SER A 798 2.15 -27.22 4.76
C SER A 798 0.84 -27.90 4.36
N LEU A 799 0.28 -28.67 5.29
CA LEU A 799 -1.00 -29.36 5.12
C LEU A 799 -2.18 -28.38 4.90
N LYS A 800 -2.08 -27.15 5.42
CA LYS A 800 -3.09 -26.08 5.22
C LYS A 800 -3.35 -25.78 3.74
N TYR A 801 -2.30 -25.69 2.91
CA TYR A 801 -2.46 -25.47 1.47
C TYR A 801 -2.94 -26.74 0.75
N LEU A 802 -2.41 -27.90 1.11
CA LEU A 802 -2.84 -29.18 0.52
C LEU A 802 -4.34 -29.47 0.78
N VAL A 803 -4.83 -29.21 1.99
CA VAL A 803 -6.27 -29.34 2.33
C VAL A 803 -7.14 -28.35 1.54
N ASN A 804 -6.62 -27.18 1.18
CA ASN A 804 -7.27 -26.26 0.24
C ASN A 804 -7.29 -26.82 -1.19
N PHE A 805 -6.16 -27.28 -1.73
CA PHE A 805 -6.10 -27.87 -3.08
C PHE A 805 -7.01 -29.09 -3.22
N CYS A 806 -7.13 -29.90 -2.16
CA CYS A 806 -8.04 -31.05 -2.10
C CYS A 806 -9.54 -30.69 -2.20
N LYS A 807 -9.92 -29.42 -2.30
CA LYS A 807 -11.28 -29.00 -2.70
C LYS A 807 -11.53 -29.26 -4.20
N ALA A 808 -10.47 -29.29 -5.00
CA ALA A 808 -10.52 -29.64 -6.43
C ALA A 808 -10.80 -31.13 -6.71
N SER A 809 -10.79 -32.03 -5.72
CA SER A 809 -11.14 -33.45 -5.92
C SER A 809 -12.57 -33.69 -6.46
N ASN A 810 -13.44 -32.67 -6.47
CA ASN A 810 -14.75 -32.73 -7.11
C ASN A 810 -14.70 -32.51 -8.64
N LEU A 811 -13.55 -32.14 -9.20
CA LEU A 811 -13.32 -31.90 -10.64
C LEU A 811 -12.82 -33.15 -11.37
N SER A 812 -11.92 -33.91 -10.73
CA SER A 812 -11.26 -35.09 -11.31
C SER A 812 -11.25 -36.26 -10.33
N SER A 813 -11.42 -37.49 -10.83
CA SER A 813 -11.32 -38.73 -10.04
C SER A 813 -9.87 -39.06 -9.67
N SER A 814 -8.89 -38.71 -10.51
CA SER A 814 -7.45 -38.77 -10.19
C SER A 814 -6.85 -37.38 -9.94
N VAL A 815 -5.72 -37.36 -9.23
CA VAL A 815 -4.85 -36.21 -9.02
C VAL A 815 -3.41 -36.63 -9.30
N THR A 816 -2.65 -35.77 -9.96
CA THR A 816 -1.23 -36.03 -10.26
C THR A 816 -0.35 -35.10 -9.44
N LEU A 817 0.58 -35.68 -8.67
CA LEU A 817 1.58 -34.96 -7.88
C LEU A 817 2.93 -35.04 -8.59
N HIS A 818 3.56 -33.89 -8.77
CA HIS A 818 4.84 -33.71 -9.45
C HIS A 818 5.84 -33.09 -8.48
N LEU A 819 6.95 -33.79 -8.18
CA LEU A 819 7.94 -33.41 -7.17
C LEU A 819 9.35 -33.37 -7.77
N SER A 820 10.14 -32.36 -7.39
CA SER A 820 11.59 -32.25 -7.61
C SER A 820 12.18 -31.39 -6.49
N GLN A 821 13.46 -31.58 -6.13
CA GLN A 821 14.04 -30.92 -4.94
C GLN A 821 14.13 -29.39 -5.08
N GLU A 822 14.35 -28.89 -6.30
CA GLU A 822 14.56 -27.47 -6.59
C GLU A 822 13.30 -26.75 -7.12
N VAL A 823 12.16 -27.46 -7.24
CA VAL A 823 10.94 -26.96 -7.91
C VAL A 823 9.73 -27.09 -6.96
N PRO A 824 8.80 -26.11 -6.91
CA PRO A 824 7.54 -26.24 -6.19
C PRO A 824 6.78 -27.52 -6.54
N LEU A 825 6.12 -28.12 -5.54
CA LEU A 825 5.19 -29.23 -5.73
C LEU A 825 4.06 -28.78 -6.65
N LEU A 826 3.92 -29.45 -7.80
CA LEU A 826 2.79 -29.28 -8.69
C LEU A 826 1.73 -30.35 -8.40
N VAL A 827 0.51 -29.91 -8.14
CA VAL A 827 -0.70 -30.74 -7.97
C VAL A 827 -1.64 -30.44 -9.14
N GLU A 828 -1.82 -31.39 -10.06
CA GLU A 828 -2.68 -31.24 -11.23
C GLU A 828 -3.99 -32.04 -11.09
N TYR A 829 -5.11 -31.39 -11.42
CA TYR A 829 -6.42 -32.00 -11.62
C TYR A 829 -6.87 -31.77 -13.07
N GLY A 830 -7.17 -32.86 -13.79
CA GLY A 830 -7.65 -32.78 -15.17
C GLY A 830 -9.08 -32.25 -15.27
N LEU A 831 -9.36 -31.44 -16.29
CA LEU A 831 -10.70 -30.90 -16.61
C LEU A 831 -11.23 -31.42 -17.95
N GLY A 832 -10.57 -32.42 -18.55
CA GLY A 832 -10.82 -32.92 -19.91
C GLY A 832 -10.36 -31.95 -21.00
N SER A 833 -11.11 -30.86 -21.19
CA SER A 833 -10.77 -29.74 -22.07
C SER A 833 -9.74 -28.77 -21.45
N GLY A 834 -9.13 -29.12 -20.31
CA GLY A 834 -8.28 -28.21 -19.54
C GLY A 834 -7.58 -28.88 -18.36
N HIS A 835 -6.93 -28.06 -17.53
CA HIS A 835 -6.33 -28.47 -16.25
C HIS A 835 -6.49 -27.39 -15.18
N LEU A 836 -6.49 -27.81 -13.92
CA LEU A 836 -6.32 -26.95 -12.75
C LEU A 836 -5.06 -27.40 -12.01
N ARG A 837 -4.05 -26.52 -11.98
CA ARG A 837 -2.73 -26.76 -11.40
C ARG A 837 -2.53 -25.87 -10.18
N PHE A 838 -2.04 -26.47 -9.10
CA PHE A 838 -1.59 -25.74 -7.92
C PHE A 838 -0.09 -25.98 -7.73
N TYR A 839 0.68 -24.92 -7.56
CA TYR A 839 2.10 -24.95 -7.24
C TYR A 839 2.28 -24.53 -5.78
N LEU A 840 3.10 -25.26 -5.03
CA LEU A 840 3.36 -25.00 -3.61
C LEU A 840 4.85 -25.08 -3.30
N ALA A 841 5.42 -24.00 -2.79
CA ALA A 841 6.81 -24.00 -2.34
C ALA A 841 7.03 -25.00 -1.18
N PRO A 842 8.12 -25.78 -1.18
CA PRO A 842 8.48 -26.59 -0.03
C PRO A 842 8.86 -25.71 1.15
N LYS A 843 8.58 -26.20 2.37
CA LYS A 843 9.23 -25.69 3.58
C LYS A 843 10.68 -26.16 3.55
N ILE A 844 11.60 -25.23 3.25
CA ILE A 844 13.01 -25.37 3.58
C ILE A 844 13.09 -25.53 5.12
N GLY A 845 13.82 -26.53 5.59
CA GLY A 845 14.12 -26.67 7.01
C GLY A 845 15.31 -25.80 7.38
N ASP A 846 15.35 -25.29 8.61
CA ASP A 846 16.56 -24.65 9.14
C ASP A 846 17.68 -25.69 9.24
N GLU A 847 18.66 -25.64 8.33
CA GLU A 847 19.91 -26.41 8.46
C GLU A 847 20.81 -25.71 9.50
N GLU A 848 21.19 -26.45 10.57
CA GLU A 848 21.99 -25.95 11.72
C GLU A 848 23.48 -25.68 11.40
#